data_AF-A0A1V5XH75-F1
#
_entry.id   AF-A0A1V5XH75-F1
#
_cell.length_a   1.000
_cell.length_b   1.000
_cell.length_c   1.000
_cell.angle_alpha   90.00
_cell.angle_beta   90.00
_cell.angle_gamma   90.00
#
_symmetry.space_group_name_H-M   'P 1'
#
loop_
_entity.id
_entity.type
_entity.pdbx_description
1 polymer ?
#
loop_
_entity_poly.entity_id
_entity_poly.type
_entity_poly.pdbx_seq_one_letter_code
_entity_poly.pdbx_strand_id
1 'polypeptide(L)'
;MKTNTISQGDCLQMLKMLPDDSVDAIVTDIPYLLNVTKRKHSNLTKYQEELESMSNGIPNEVLDEMIRVCKTGKMRIFCSMKQIPILGNHFKGKGLHTKPIPWHKTNISPLCGNTYPPDTEHILCVSKNKEDIPDKLYHTGTNRKDKKIWGHPTIKPQSIIEDLIIQISKPGDLVLDPYMGSGTTAIACIATGRDFIGAEIDKAYYDICMDRINTTLAEQKIELDSVDISVRLNTVHNQSYVENIKHIPDASIDMAILDMDRVAIIEETESNDTKVSIETLEELIRIMKKINIYVWCSDEELLGIMNFFIEKGCNYNLLYWHKMGDNLDVSTKYLLYFRQRGVPLGGSFKTKRTYHITDLRTEHMESWNDPDIKPLKMTENIIINSSKENDIILDCTAGSGTVEVACINQNRNYIAFEESKDLYDTANRRIAEKLESDKPKYDCEVVCFSEIDKHAIQSYTAIHNVSPEKNLGDITKVSLDNIPELSCLVGGSPYQDFSVSGNPESALWTCNSCGHKYNPLIVDYTERNFCPECHTQDIEKTHSSFLVHWLEILRNKNPKFMVYENVKALTTIFKDTFDSFKQEIESYGYNVYDKVLNCKDYGIPQNCERVFLIAIRKDLDNRKFVFPEALPRTRTVSDFLEDCSELFANTDQNILIDESIMPSVKRNVERDAEKIIASDQNIFRMECTASFQHNRVGVKCVPALCAVCSGSLVLQTLSTPNGDKHYIKKMSPKEAFRFMGFDDTDYEKAAAVVCKSSLYKQAGNSTPVNVLYAILKNLFKEMPYLFEDLKLGHFFSGIGSFEKAFEKLITEVNAETDTQEFMAA
;
A
#
# COMPACT_ATOMS: atom_id res chain seq x y z
N MET A 1 19.07 18.41 23.58
CA MET A 1 19.09 19.25 22.37
C MET A 1 17.66 19.42 21.91
N LYS A 2 17.21 20.65 21.58
CA LYS A 2 15.85 20.85 21.07
C LYS A 2 15.84 20.44 19.60
N THR A 3 14.96 19.52 19.22
CA THR A 3 14.78 19.05 17.84
C THR A 3 13.64 19.80 17.16
N ASN A 4 13.53 19.68 15.84
CA ASN A 4 12.56 20.38 14.98
C ASN A 4 12.71 21.91 15.07
N THR A 5 13.96 22.37 15.03
CA THR A 5 14.30 23.79 15.14
C THR A 5 15.25 24.25 14.04
N ILE A 6 15.08 25.49 13.62
CA ILE A 6 15.98 26.16 12.69
C ILE A 6 16.53 27.40 13.38
N SER A 7 17.84 27.58 13.31
CA SER A 7 18.52 28.77 13.81
C SER A 7 18.69 29.78 12.67
N GLN A 8 18.22 31.00 12.88
CA GLN A 8 18.55 32.11 11.98
C GLN A 8 19.98 32.58 12.27
N GLY A 9 20.92 32.30 11.38
CA GLY A 9 22.32 32.69 11.57
C GLY A 9 23.33 31.79 10.87
N ASP A 10 24.59 31.97 11.24
CA ASP A 10 25.72 31.25 10.65
C ASP A 10 25.73 29.77 11.06
N CYS A 11 25.81 28.87 10.07
CA CYS A 11 25.75 27.43 10.29
C CYS A 11 26.95 26.90 11.07
N LEU A 12 28.13 27.50 10.97
CA LEU A 12 29.32 27.10 11.72
C LEU A 12 29.16 27.38 13.22
N GLN A 13 28.52 28.50 13.57
CA GLN A 13 28.21 28.81 14.96
C GLN A 13 27.22 27.80 15.55
N MET A 14 26.17 27.46 14.81
CA MET A 14 25.21 26.43 15.22
C MET A 14 25.90 25.07 15.38
N LEU A 15 26.69 24.63 14.39
CA LEU A 15 27.39 23.35 14.43
C LEU A 15 28.32 23.24 15.66
N LYS A 16 29.07 24.30 15.99
CA LYS A 16 29.94 24.36 17.18
C LYS A 16 29.17 24.23 18.51
N MET A 17 27.88 24.55 18.53
CA MET A 17 27.03 24.38 19.72
C MET A 17 26.44 22.96 19.84
N LEU A 18 26.49 22.16 18.77
CA LEU A 18 25.99 20.79 18.79
C LEU A 18 27.02 19.84 19.42
N PRO A 19 26.59 18.89 20.29
CA PRO A 19 27.48 17.86 20.81
C PRO A 19 28.03 16.95 19.72
N ASP A 20 29.13 16.26 20.01
CA ASP A 20 29.67 15.19 19.17
C ASP A 20 28.62 14.07 18.99
N ASP A 21 28.61 13.43 17.82
CA ASP A 21 27.71 12.30 17.50
C ASP A 21 26.21 12.54 17.85
N SER A 22 25.75 13.79 17.72
CA SER A 22 24.42 14.23 18.14
C SER A 22 23.32 14.11 17.07
N VAL A 23 23.69 13.91 15.81
CA VAL A 23 22.74 13.72 14.70
C VAL A 23 22.98 12.40 13.98
N ASP A 24 21.90 11.77 13.53
CA ASP A 24 21.96 10.43 12.92
C ASP A 24 22.32 10.49 11.43
N ALA A 25 21.97 11.59 10.76
CA ALA A 25 22.24 11.76 9.33
C ALA A 25 22.34 13.23 8.91
N ILE A 26 22.99 13.49 7.78
CA ILE A 26 23.07 14.83 7.16
C ILE A 26 22.58 14.78 5.72
N VAL A 27 21.63 15.65 5.37
CA VAL A 27 21.21 15.90 3.98
C VAL A 27 21.24 17.40 3.75
N THR A 28 21.99 17.86 2.75
CA THR A 28 22.20 19.31 2.57
C THR A 28 22.55 19.71 1.14
N ASP A 29 22.16 20.92 0.75
CA ASP A 29 22.51 21.57 -0.51
C ASP A 29 23.49 22.72 -0.27
N ILE A 30 24.77 22.44 -0.46
CA ILE A 30 25.83 23.41 -0.15
C ILE A 30 25.95 24.48 -1.26
N PRO A 31 26.53 25.66 -0.98
CA PRO A 31 26.86 26.65 -2.01
C PRO A 31 27.79 26.08 -3.09
N TYR A 32 27.50 26.35 -4.37
CA TYR A 32 28.24 25.80 -5.52
C TYR A 32 29.42 26.68 -5.93
N LEU A 33 30.55 26.05 -6.30
CA LEU A 33 31.71 26.77 -6.83
C LEU A 33 31.47 27.21 -8.30
N LEU A 34 30.90 28.41 -8.48
CA LEU A 34 30.49 28.97 -9.76
C LEU A 34 31.50 30.02 -10.28
N ASN A 35 31.85 29.95 -11.58
CA ASN A 35 32.62 31.02 -12.24
C ASN A 35 31.62 32.02 -12.84
N VAL A 36 31.34 33.13 -12.16
CA VAL A 36 30.47 34.18 -12.70
C VAL A 36 31.25 35.03 -13.71
N THR A 37 30.91 34.95 -15.00
CA THR A 37 31.47 35.85 -16.03
C THR A 37 30.69 37.17 -16.07
N LYS A 38 31.36 38.30 -15.75
CA LYS A 38 30.77 39.65 -15.79
C LYS A 38 30.32 40.01 -17.21
N ARG A 39 29.02 40.01 -17.49
CA ARG A 39 28.47 40.73 -18.66
C ARG A 39 28.15 42.16 -18.26
N LYS A 40 28.70 43.13 -19.01
CA LYS A 40 28.46 44.57 -18.84
C LYS A 40 27.03 44.93 -19.25
N HIS A 41 26.06 44.82 -18.35
CA HIS A 41 24.78 45.55 -18.48
C HIS A 41 24.41 46.19 -17.15
N SER A 42 23.88 47.40 -17.24
CA SER A 42 23.79 48.38 -16.14
C SER A 42 22.61 48.18 -15.19
N ASN A 43 21.99 47.00 -15.16
CA ASN A 43 21.00 46.59 -14.16
C ASN A 43 21.15 45.07 -13.95
N LEU A 44 21.80 44.66 -12.85
CA LEU A 44 21.82 43.26 -12.45
C LEU A 44 20.40 42.89 -11.97
N THR A 45 19.91 41.74 -12.42
CA THR A 45 18.68 41.17 -11.85
C THR A 45 19.00 40.61 -10.46
N LYS A 46 18.06 40.65 -9.50
CA LYS A 46 18.21 40.07 -8.13
C LYS A 46 18.83 38.66 -8.13
N TYR A 47 18.47 37.86 -9.13
CA TYR A 47 19.00 36.53 -9.41
C TYR A 47 20.51 36.47 -9.69
N GLN A 48 21.10 37.49 -10.33
CA GLN A 48 22.54 37.56 -10.60
C GLN A 48 23.34 37.93 -9.36
N GLU A 49 22.81 38.78 -8.48
CA GLU A 49 23.43 39.12 -7.19
C GLU A 49 23.42 37.91 -6.24
N GLU A 50 22.32 37.15 -6.21
CA GLU A 50 22.20 35.89 -5.45
C GLU A 50 23.22 34.83 -5.92
N LEU A 51 23.42 34.67 -7.23
CA LEU A 51 24.41 33.75 -7.81
C LEU A 51 25.87 34.14 -7.49
N GLU A 52 26.16 35.43 -7.32
CA GLU A 52 27.49 35.91 -6.94
C GLU A 52 27.84 35.56 -5.49
N SER A 53 26.85 35.63 -4.57
CA SER A 53 27.04 35.31 -3.14
C SER A 53 27.37 33.84 -2.85
N MET A 54 26.94 32.91 -3.72
CA MET A 54 27.10 31.46 -3.55
C MET A 54 28.43 30.89 -4.09
N SER A 55 29.29 31.74 -4.69
CA SER A 55 30.41 31.31 -5.55
C SER A 55 31.67 30.78 -4.86
N ASN A 56 31.79 30.92 -3.53
CA ASN A 56 33.02 30.62 -2.77
C ASN A 56 33.11 29.16 -2.25
N GLY A 57 32.09 28.33 -2.46
CA GLY A 57 32.04 26.95 -1.94
C GLY A 57 31.90 26.86 -0.42
N ILE A 58 32.09 25.66 0.14
CA ILE A 58 31.94 25.38 1.58
C ILE A 58 33.29 25.45 2.32
N PRO A 59 33.38 26.14 3.48
CA PRO A 59 34.60 26.14 4.29
C PRO A 59 34.91 24.75 4.86
N ASN A 60 36.20 24.39 4.93
CA ASN A 60 36.63 23.10 5.51
C ASN A 60 36.19 22.94 6.97
N GLU A 61 36.15 24.03 7.75
CA GLU A 61 35.70 23.99 9.15
C GLU A 61 34.26 23.48 9.26
N VAL A 62 33.37 23.83 8.31
CA VAL A 62 31.98 23.34 8.30
C VAL A 62 31.97 21.83 8.03
N LEU A 63 32.81 21.34 7.11
CA LEU A 63 32.93 19.91 6.81
C LEU A 63 33.45 19.12 8.01
N ASP A 64 34.47 19.65 8.70
CA ASP A 64 35.03 19.03 9.90
C ASP A 64 33.97 18.93 11.02
N GLU A 65 33.19 19.99 11.22
CA GLU A 65 32.11 20.00 12.21
C GLU A 65 30.95 19.07 11.81
N MET A 66 30.60 18.97 10.52
CA MET A 66 29.63 17.98 10.02
C MET A 66 30.07 16.53 10.32
N ILE A 67 31.36 16.23 10.20
CA ILE A 67 31.91 14.92 10.56
C ILE A 67 31.83 14.69 12.07
N ARG A 68 32.14 15.70 12.88
CA ARG A 68 32.10 15.63 14.34
C ARG A 68 30.70 15.34 14.88
N VAL A 69 29.67 15.99 14.34
CA VAL A 69 28.30 15.87 14.86
C VAL A 69 27.56 14.64 14.32
N CYS A 70 27.95 14.08 13.18
CA CYS A 70 27.25 12.98 12.52
C CYS A 70 27.69 11.61 13.05
N LYS A 71 26.88 11.03 13.93
CA LYS A 71 27.11 9.73 14.59
C LYS A 71 27.43 8.61 13.61
N THR A 72 26.65 8.51 12.55
CA THR A 72 26.76 7.43 11.55
C THR A 72 27.78 7.74 10.46
N GLY A 73 28.18 9.01 10.32
CA GLY A 73 28.93 9.52 9.18
C GLY A 73 28.17 9.47 7.84
N LYS A 74 26.86 9.18 7.86
CA LYS A 74 26.02 9.10 6.65
C LYS A 74 25.60 10.50 6.23
N MET A 75 26.10 10.94 5.07
CA MET A 75 25.79 12.27 4.52
C MET A 75 25.40 12.20 3.05
N ARG A 76 24.49 13.08 2.63
CA ARG A 76 24.06 13.28 1.24
C ARG A 76 24.18 14.77 0.91
N ILE A 77 25.18 15.11 0.10
CA ILE A 77 25.56 16.50 -0.13
C ILE A 77 25.37 16.81 -1.61
N PHE A 78 24.39 17.66 -1.93
CA PHE A 78 24.24 18.16 -3.30
C PHE A 78 25.43 19.06 -3.64
N CYS A 79 26.04 18.85 -4.80
CA CYS A 79 27.25 19.55 -5.18
C CYS A 79 27.39 19.66 -6.70
N SER A 80 28.19 20.64 -7.13
CA SER A 80 28.58 20.74 -8.53
C SER A 80 29.64 19.69 -8.89
N MET A 81 29.75 19.35 -10.17
CA MET A 81 30.78 18.44 -10.68
C MET A 81 32.21 18.88 -10.32
N LYS A 82 32.45 20.20 -10.19
CA LYS A 82 33.75 20.77 -9.79
C LYS A 82 34.09 20.53 -8.32
N GLN A 83 33.07 20.38 -7.45
CA GLN A 83 33.26 20.19 -6.01
C GLN A 83 33.47 18.72 -5.63
N ILE A 84 33.08 17.76 -6.48
CA ILE A 84 33.23 16.32 -6.21
C ILE A 84 34.66 15.95 -5.81
N PRO A 85 35.74 16.37 -6.53
CA PRO A 85 37.10 16.02 -6.14
C PRO A 85 37.53 16.69 -4.83
N ILE A 86 37.08 17.92 -4.57
CA ILE A 86 37.45 18.71 -3.38
C ILE A 86 36.85 18.06 -2.13
N LEU A 87 35.53 17.87 -2.14
CA LEU A 87 34.79 17.24 -1.04
C LEU A 87 35.19 15.78 -0.87
N GLY A 88 35.31 15.04 -1.98
CA GLY A 88 35.70 13.64 -1.99
C GLY A 88 37.07 13.43 -1.35
N ASN A 89 38.06 14.28 -1.65
CA ASN A 89 39.39 14.21 -1.04
C ASN A 89 39.36 14.59 0.45
N HIS A 90 38.59 15.61 0.84
CA HIS A 90 38.44 15.99 2.24
C HIS A 90 37.89 14.83 3.09
N PHE A 91 36.74 14.26 2.71
CA PHE A 91 36.12 13.16 3.45
C PHE A 91 36.95 11.87 3.43
N LYS A 92 37.58 11.52 2.30
CA LYS A 92 38.50 10.38 2.22
C LYS A 92 39.71 10.55 3.14
N GLY A 93 40.25 11.76 3.23
CA GLY A 93 41.35 12.10 4.15
C GLY A 93 41.00 11.92 5.63
N LYS A 94 39.70 11.87 5.96
CA LYS A 94 39.16 11.62 7.31
C LYS A 94 38.67 10.18 7.50
N GLY A 95 38.96 9.28 6.56
CA GLY A 95 38.62 7.86 6.64
C GLY A 95 37.20 7.50 6.21
N LEU A 96 36.47 8.41 5.54
CA LEU A 96 35.11 8.16 5.06
C LEU A 96 35.10 7.73 3.59
N HIS A 97 34.14 6.87 3.24
CA HIS A 97 33.90 6.47 1.86
C HIS A 97 33.04 7.52 1.15
N THR A 98 33.35 7.81 -0.11
CA THR A 98 32.58 8.74 -0.94
C THR A 98 32.28 8.20 -2.33
N LYS A 99 31.06 8.48 -2.82
CA LYS A 99 30.65 8.19 -4.20
C LYS A 99 29.68 9.27 -4.71
N PRO A 100 29.94 9.90 -5.87
CA PRO A 100 28.97 10.78 -6.49
C PRO A 100 27.84 9.99 -7.15
N ILE A 101 26.61 10.45 -6.98
CA ILE A 101 25.42 9.94 -7.64
C ILE A 101 24.85 11.03 -8.55
N PRO A 102 24.61 10.74 -9.84
CA PRO A 102 23.99 11.69 -10.75
C PRO A 102 22.48 11.87 -10.48
N TRP A 103 22.02 13.10 -10.66
CA TRP A 103 20.61 13.47 -10.81
C TRP A 103 20.43 14.15 -12.17
N HIS A 104 19.75 13.45 -13.09
CA HIS A 104 19.41 13.95 -14.40
C HIS A 104 18.08 14.71 -14.36
N LYS A 105 18.11 15.99 -14.77
CA LYS A 105 16.98 16.91 -14.76
C LYS A 105 16.20 16.85 -16.08
N THR A 106 15.03 16.22 -16.07
CA THR A 106 14.28 15.84 -17.29
C THR A 106 13.55 16.98 -18.01
N ASN A 107 13.46 18.17 -17.40
CA ASN A 107 12.65 19.29 -17.90
C ASN A 107 13.48 20.58 -18.07
N ILE A 108 14.72 20.50 -18.56
CA ILE A 108 15.56 21.68 -18.80
C ILE A 108 15.22 22.31 -20.15
N SER A 109 15.12 23.65 -20.18
CA SER A 109 14.92 24.38 -21.43
C SER A 109 16.18 24.29 -22.31
N PRO A 110 16.03 24.04 -23.63
CA PRO A 110 17.18 23.94 -24.52
C PRO A 110 17.97 25.25 -24.53
N LEU A 111 19.31 25.16 -24.45
CA LEU A 111 20.20 26.32 -24.60
C LEU A 111 20.49 26.56 -26.09
N CYS A 112 20.30 27.79 -26.56
CA CYS A 112 20.72 28.18 -27.90
C CYS A 112 22.23 28.54 -27.88
N GLY A 113 23.02 27.93 -28.78
CA GLY A 113 24.43 28.31 -29.01
C GLY A 113 25.48 27.21 -28.83
N ASN A 114 25.24 25.98 -29.29
CA ASN A 114 26.21 24.86 -29.28
C ASN A 114 26.83 24.54 -27.91
N THR A 115 26.10 24.74 -26.81
CA THR A 115 26.52 24.35 -25.47
C THR A 115 25.60 23.25 -24.94
N TYR A 116 26.19 22.24 -24.30
CA TYR A 116 25.40 21.19 -23.66
C TYR A 116 24.58 21.78 -22.50
N PRO A 117 23.27 21.45 -22.40
CA PRO A 117 22.46 21.90 -21.29
C PRO A 117 22.99 21.32 -19.96
N PRO A 118 23.00 22.08 -18.86
CA PRO A 118 23.40 21.58 -17.54
C PRO A 118 22.30 20.74 -16.87
N ASP A 119 21.53 19.99 -17.67
CA ASP A 119 21.54 18.54 -17.59
C ASP A 119 21.44 17.83 -16.24
N THR A 120 22.61 17.72 -15.62
CA THR A 120 22.88 16.77 -14.55
C THR A 120 23.52 17.48 -13.36
N GLU A 121 22.98 17.23 -12.16
CA GLU A 121 23.57 17.61 -10.86
C GLU A 121 24.06 16.36 -10.13
N HIS A 122 24.88 16.52 -9.09
CA HIS A 122 25.46 15.38 -8.38
C HIS A 122 25.18 15.47 -6.88
N ILE A 123 24.95 14.30 -6.28
CA ILE A 123 24.83 14.12 -4.85
C ILE A 123 26.04 13.32 -4.40
N LEU A 124 26.93 13.92 -3.61
CA LEU A 124 28.03 13.20 -2.99
C LEU A 124 27.51 12.42 -1.80
N CYS A 125 27.51 11.09 -1.92
CA CYS A 125 27.18 10.20 -0.82
C CYS A 125 28.44 9.93 -0.01
N VAL A 126 28.36 10.16 1.31
CA VAL A 126 29.44 9.94 2.27
C VAL A 126 28.96 8.95 3.34
N SER A 127 29.81 8.02 3.75
CA SER A 127 29.53 7.12 4.89
C SER A 127 30.82 6.56 5.52
N LYS A 128 30.73 6.15 6.80
CA LYS A 128 31.76 5.33 7.48
C LYS A 128 31.86 3.94 6.83
N ASN A 129 30.74 3.33 6.42
CA ASN A 129 30.74 2.03 5.74
C ASN A 129 30.44 2.18 4.25
N LYS A 130 31.21 1.45 3.42
CA LYS A 130 31.03 1.47 1.96
C LYS A 130 29.66 0.94 1.51
N GLU A 131 29.07 0.02 2.27
CA GLU A 131 27.78 -0.62 1.95
C GLU A 131 26.58 0.34 2.11
N ASP A 132 26.72 1.40 2.90
CA ASP A 132 25.69 2.44 3.09
C ASP A 132 25.62 3.44 1.91
N ILE A 133 26.42 3.23 0.87
CA ILE A 133 26.50 4.10 -0.31
C ILE A 133 25.78 3.42 -1.49
N PRO A 134 24.62 3.95 -1.92
CA PRO A 134 23.81 3.29 -2.93
C PRO A 134 24.40 3.37 -4.35
N ASP A 135 23.90 2.49 -5.22
CA ASP A 135 24.09 2.57 -6.67
C ASP A 135 22.78 2.99 -7.33
N LYS A 136 22.46 4.28 -7.17
CA LYS A 136 21.19 4.87 -7.62
C LYS A 136 21.46 6.03 -8.59
N LEU A 137 20.51 6.29 -9.48
CA LEU A 137 20.49 7.40 -10.41
C LEU A 137 19.10 8.04 -10.34
N TYR A 138 19.04 9.36 -10.21
CA TYR A 138 17.77 10.08 -10.13
C TYR A 138 17.38 10.67 -11.49
N HIS A 139 16.11 10.51 -11.87
CA HIS A 139 15.52 11.06 -13.09
C HIS A 139 14.24 11.81 -12.75
N THR A 140 14.34 13.11 -12.47
CA THR A 140 13.17 13.94 -12.16
C THR A 140 13.32 15.33 -12.76
N GLY A 141 12.19 16.01 -12.96
CA GLY A 141 12.23 17.41 -13.37
C GLY A 141 12.72 18.33 -12.25
N THR A 142 13.29 19.47 -12.62
CA THR A 142 13.45 20.60 -11.69
C THR A 142 12.11 21.03 -11.11
N ASN A 143 12.10 21.40 -9.83
CA ASN A 143 10.91 21.84 -9.12
C ASN A 143 10.47 23.26 -9.55
N ARG A 144 9.86 23.38 -10.74
CA ARG A 144 9.42 24.67 -11.30
C ARG A 144 8.25 25.30 -10.55
N LYS A 145 7.40 24.46 -9.95
CA LYS A 145 6.18 24.88 -9.24
C LYS A 145 6.54 25.61 -7.95
N ASP A 146 7.30 24.97 -7.07
CA ASP A 146 7.59 25.52 -5.75
C ASP A 146 8.54 26.71 -5.83
N LYS A 147 9.47 26.71 -6.80
CA LYS A 147 10.31 27.89 -7.09
C LYS A 147 9.49 29.13 -7.42
N LYS A 148 8.36 28.96 -8.13
CA LYS A 148 7.46 30.06 -8.48
C LYS A 148 6.60 30.49 -7.29
N ILE A 149 6.14 29.54 -6.48
CA ILE A 149 5.27 29.80 -5.32
C ILE A 149 6.04 30.52 -4.21
N TRP A 150 7.21 30.01 -3.85
CA TRP A 150 7.97 30.47 -2.68
C TRP A 150 9.10 31.44 -3.01
N GLY A 151 9.32 31.75 -4.29
CA GLY A 151 10.29 32.76 -4.72
C GLY A 151 11.76 32.41 -4.49
N HIS A 152 12.10 31.16 -4.14
CA HIS A 152 13.48 30.71 -3.96
C HIS A 152 14.01 29.99 -5.22
N PRO A 153 15.19 30.35 -5.76
CA PRO A 153 15.64 29.88 -7.08
C PRO A 153 16.11 28.42 -7.11
N THR A 154 16.53 27.86 -5.98
CA THR A 154 17.20 26.55 -5.89
C THR A 154 16.43 25.48 -5.11
N ILE A 155 15.10 25.58 -5.00
CA ILE A 155 14.29 24.53 -4.34
C ILE A 155 14.46 23.19 -5.07
N LYS A 156 14.91 22.15 -4.34
CA LYS A 156 15.01 20.77 -4.85
C LYS A 156 13.64 20.07 -4.82
N PRO A 157 13.41 19.04 -5.66
CA PRO A 157 12.23 18.20 -5.54
C PRO A 157 12.20 17.48 -4.19
N GLN A 158 11.10 17.62 -3.45
CA GLN A 158 10.92 17.03 -2.12
C GLN A 158 11.11 15.50 -2.15
N SER A 159 10.58 14.83 -3.17
CA SER A 159 10.69 13.37 -3.32
C SER A 159 12.12 12.82 -3.40
N ILE A 160 13.09 13.60 -3.92
CA ILE A 160 14.50 13.20 -3.88
C ILE A 160 15.03 13.30 -2.46
N ILE A 161 14.69 14.36 -1.74
CA ILE A 161 15.17 14.59 -0.38
C ILE A 161 14.59 13.54 0.58
N GLU A 162 13.31 13.20 0.45
CA GLU A 162 12.66 12.11 1.20
C GLU A 162 13.37 10.77 0.98
N ASP A 163 13.62 10.40 -0.27
CA ASP A 163 14.31 9.15 -0.60
C ASP A 163 15.76 9.14 -0.08
N LEU A 164 16.47 10.27 -0.13
CA LEU A 164 17.80 10.40 0.45
C LEU A 164 17.78 10.24 1.99
N ILE A 165 16.79 10.82 2.67
CA ILE A 165 16.58 10.70 4.13
C ILE A 165 16.28 9.23 4.48
N ILE A 166 15.35 8.60 3.77
CA ILE A 166 14.94 7.21 4.00
C ILE A 166 16.12 6.25 3.84
N GLN A 167 17.03 6.52 2.90
CA GLN A 167 18.22 5.70 2.67
C GLN A 167 19.24 5.74 3.82
N ILE A 168 19.25 6.80 4.62
CA ILE A 168 20.30 7.04 5.62
C ILE A 168 19.82 7.13 7.06
N SER A 169 18.50 7.12 7.29
CA SER A 169 17.86 7.31 8.60
C SER A 169 16.56 6.51 8.73
N LYS A 170 16.12 6.26 9.96
CA LYS A 170 14.85 5.63 10.34
C LYS A 170 13.86 6.68 10.86
N PRO A 171 12.54 6.39 10.89
CA PRO A 171 11.60 7.25 11.60
C PRO A 171 12.04 7.51 13.05
N GLY A 172 11.93 8.76 13.50
CA GLY A 172 12.41 9.23 14.80
C GLY A 172 13.90 9.61 14.87
N ASP A 173 14.71 9.28 13.86
CA ASP A 173 16.10 9.72 13.79
C ASP A 173 16.20 11.23 13.52
N LEU A 174 17.30 11.85 13.96
CA LEU A 174 17.54 13.28 13.81
C LEU A 174 18.40 13.60 12.59
N VAL A 175 17.83 14.34 11.63
CA VAL A 175 18.49 14.76 10.38
C VAL A 175 18.93 16.22 10.47
N LEU A 176 20.18 16.48 10.07
CA LEU A 176 20.75 17.83 10.05
C LEU A 176 20.88 18.36 8.61
N ASP A 177 20.47 19.62 8.42
CA ASP A 177 20.79 20.42 7.24
C ASP A 177 21.41 21.78 7.64
N PRO A 178 22.73 21.97 7.51
CA PRO A 178 23.39 23.24 7.83
C PRO A 178 23.08 24.36 6.82
N TYR A 179 22.47 24.05 5.66
CA TYR A 179 22.10 25.01 4.62
C TYR A 179 20.61 24.83 4.28
N MET A 180 19.77 25.15 5.25
CA MET A 180 18.34 24.82 5.21
C MET A 180 17.60 25.48 4.04
N GLY A 181 18.07 26.65 3.56
CA GLY A 181 17.48 27.38 2.45
C GLY A 181 16.00 27.62 2.68
N SER A 182 15.19 27.32 1.67
CA SER A 182 13.72 27.35 1.77
C SER A 182 13.08 26.23 2.61
N GLY A 183 13.82 25.30 3.22
CA GLY A 183 13.26 24.32 4.16
C GLY A 183 12.83 22.96 3.60
N THR A 184 13.18 22.62 2.35
CA THR A 184 12.74 21.35 1.74
C THR A 184 13.20 20.13 2.54
N THR A 185 14.37 20.17 3.17
CA THR A 185 14.85 19.08 4.03
C THR A 185 13.99 18.90 5.28
N ALA A 186 13.57 19.99 5.92
CA ALA A 186 12.65 19.93 7.05
C ALA A 186 11.27 19.37 6.65
N ILE A 187 10.72 19.80 5.51
CA ILE A 187 9.43 19.27 5.01
C ILE A 187 9.53 17.76 4.73
N ALA A 188 10.63 17.32 4.12
CA ALA A 188 10.86 15.90 3.86
C ALA A 188 11.03 15.09 5.15
N CYS A 189 11.66 15.65 6.20
CA CYS A 189 11.75 15.00 7.51
C CYS A 189 10.36 14.85 8.14
N ILE A 190 9.54 15.90 8.10
CA ILE A 190 8.15 15.89 8.59
C ILE A 190 7.32 14.82 7.87
N ALA A 191 7.36 14.80 6.52
CA ALA A 191 6.63 13.84 5.70
C ALA A 191 7.05 12.38 5.93
N THR A 192 8.30 12.17 6.34
CA THR A 192 8.86 10.84 6.59
C THR A 192 8.92 10.49 8.08
N GLY A 193 8.43 11.35 8.99
CA GLY A 193 8.43 11.09 10.44
C GLY A 193 9.83 11.09 11.08
N ARG A 194 10.74 11.96 10.63
CA ARG A 194 12.07 12.21 11.22
C ARG A 194 12.09 13.58 11.90
N ASP A 195 12.90 13.70 12.93
CA ASP A 195 13.20 15.00 13.51
C ASP A 195 14.26 15.72 12.67
N PHE A 196 14.24 17.06 12.68
CA PHE A 196 15.23 17.85 11.94
C PHE A 196 15.88 18.97 12.77
N ILE A 197 17.07 19.38 12.37
CA ILE A 197 17.71 20.60 12.84
C ILE A 197 18.50 21.28 11.72
N GLY A 198 18.59 22.60 11.73
CA GLY A 198 19.40 23.30 10.74
C GLY A 198 19.56 24.80 10.95
N ALA A 199 20.23 25.44 10.01
CA ALA A 199 20.45 26.89 10.02
C ALA A 199 20.18 27.50 8.64
N GLU A 200 19.74 28.75 8.65
CA GLU A 200 19.66 29.61 7.46
C GLU A 200 20.14 31.02 7.82
N ILE A 201 21.06 31.54 7.02
CA ILE A 201 21.73 32.83 7.29
C ILE A 201 20.92 34.00 6.74
N ASP A 202 20.22 33.81 5.62
CA ASP A 202 19.39 34.84 5.00
C ASP A 202 18.02 34.90 5.70
N LYS A 203 17.68 36.07 6.23
CA LYS A 203 16.41 36.26 6.96
C LYS A 203 15.19 35.96 6.09
N ALA A 204 15.19 36.35 4.82
CA ALA A 204 14.05 36.14 3.94
C ALA A 204 13.84 34.64 3.64
N TYR A 205 14.92 33.88 3.46
CA TYR A 205 14.82 32.44 3.28
C TYR A 205 14.50 31.69 4.56
N TYR A 206 15.02 32.16 5.70
CA TYR A 206 14.60 31.67 7.01
C TYR A 206 13.09 31.85 7.22
N ASP A 207 12.53 33.02 6.88
CA ASP A 207 11.10 33.29 7.00
C ASP A 207 10.28 32.38 6.07
N ILE A 208 10.67 32.23 4.80
CA ILE A 208 10.04 31.28 3.87
C ILE A 208 10.09 29.84 4.40
N CYS A 209 11.22 29.45 5.00
CA CYS A 209 11.42 28.13 5.57
C CYS A 209 10.47 27.90 6.76
N MET A 210 10.40 28.85 7.69
CA MET A 210 9.50 28.81 8.83
C MET A 210 8.04 28.80 8.38
N ASP A 211 7.67 29.60 7.39
CA ASP A 211 6.31 29.60 6.82
C ASP A 211 5.95 28.26 6.21
N ARG A 212 6.86 27.64 5.45
CA ARG A 212 6.65 26.31 4.86
C ARG A 212 6.52 25.22 5.92
N ILE A 213 7.35 25.26 6.95
CA ILE A 213 7.29 24.30 8.06
C ILE A 213 6.01 24.49 8.86
N ASN A 214 5.65 25.73 9.19
CA ASN A 214 4.41 26.03 9.89
C ASN A 214 3.20 25.64 9.04
N THR A 215 3.23 25.86 7.73
CA THR A 215 2.17 25.40 6.81
C THR A 215 2.09 23.88 6.79
N THR A 216 3.22 23.17 6.69
CA THR A 216 3.23 21.69 6.63
C THR A 216 2.85 21.06 7.97
N LEU A 217 3.33 21.62 9.08
CA LEU A 217 2.94 21.21 10.43
C LEU A 217 1.51 21.62 10.75
N ALA A 218 1.02 22.74 10.22
CA ALA A 218 -0.39 23.10 10.28
C ALA A 218 -1.21 22.15 9.42
N GLU A 219 -0.77 21.73 8.23
CA GLU A 219 -1.44 20.73 7.39
C GLU A 219 -1.47 19.35 8.06
N GLN A 220 -0.37 18.92 8.70
CA GLN A 220 -0.32 17.67 9.49
C GLN A 220 -1.07 17.78 10.81
N LYS A 221 -1.03 18.93 11.51
CA LYS A 221 -1.98 19.23 12.60
C LYS A 221 -3.39 19.42 12.07
N ILE A 222 -3.61 19.72 10.81
CA ILE A 222 -4.93 19.75 10.18
C ILE A 222 -5.30 18.33 9.68
N GLU A 223 -4.43 17.34 9.86
CA GLU A 223 -4.75 15.91 9.71
C GLU A 223 -4.81 15.17 11.06
N LEU A 224 -4.09 15.65 12.10
CA LEU A 224 -4.02 15.04 13.44
C LEU A 224 -4.72 15.86 14.55
N ASP A 225 -4.87 17.16 14.39
CA ASP A 225 -5.50 18.16 15.29
C ASP A 225 -6.59 19.03 14.56
N SER A 226 -7.08 18.70 13.34
CA SER A 226 -8.12 19.48 12.59
C SER A 226 -9.52 19.33 13.14
N VAL A 227 -9.57 19.28 14.44
CA VAL A 227 -10.75 19.40 15.22
C VAL A 227 -10.28 20.21 16.41
N ASP A 228 -10.51 21.52 16.36
CA ASP A 228 -10.65 22.28 17.59
C ASP A 228 -11.61 21.46 18.48
N ILE A 229 -11.34 21.33 19.79
CA ILE A 229 -11.95 20.30 20.67
C ILE A 229 -13.50 20.26 20.62
N SER A 230 -14.13 21.29 20.03
CA SER A 230 -15.55 21.39 19.67
C SER A 230 -16.03 20.71 18.36
N VAL A 231 -15.26 20.59 17.26
CA VAL A 231 -15.80 20.18 15.92
C VAL A 231 -15.07 18.99 15.28
N ARG A 232 -15.46 17.77 15.67
CA ARG A 232 -14.94 16.48 15.19
C ARG A 232 -15.34 16.09 13.76
N LEU A 233 -14.39 15.52 13.01
CA LEU A 233 -14.65 14.77 11.78
C LEU A 233 -15.52 13.54 12.06
N ASN A 234 -16.30 13.15 11.05
CA ASN A 234 -17.27 12.05 11.07
C ASN A 234 -18.18 12.09 12.30
N THR A 235 -18.58 13.31 12.68
CA THR A 235 -19.39 13.57 13.87
C THR A 235 -20.47 14.59 13.53
N VAL A 236 -21.68 14.33 14.02
CA VAL A 236 -22.74 15.34 14.11
C VAL A 236 -22.56 16.07 15.45
N HIS A 237 -22.60 17.39 15.44
CA HIS A 237 -22.47 18.25 16.62
C HIS A 237 -23.84 18.82 17.00
N ASN A 238 -24.26 18.66 18.26
CA ASN A 238 -25.54 19.21 18.72
C ASN A 238 -25.44 20.71 19.05
N GLN A 239 -25.15 21.52 18.03
CA GLN A 239 -24.83 22.95 18.16
C GLN A 239 -25.22 23.68 16.87
N SER A 240 -25.32 25.01 16.93
CA SER A 240 -25.58 25.85 15.75
C SER A 240 -24.37 25.90 14.82
N TYR A 241 -24.55 25.67 13.52
CA TYR A 241 -23.46 25.83 12.56
C TYR A 241 -23.03 27.30 12.45
N VAL A 242 -23.96 28.26 12.59
CA VAL A 242 -23.69 29.71 12.46
C VAL A 242 -22.65 30.16 13.47
N GLU A 243 -22.77 29.69 14.71
CA GLU A 243 -21.85 30.06 15.78
C GLU A 243 -20.51 29.31 15.69
N ASN A 244 -20.49 28.14 15.04
CA ASN A 244 -19.36 27.21 15.08
C ASN A 244 -18.53 27.15 13.79
N ILE A 245 -19.06 27.65 12.68
CA ILE A 245 -18.34 27.65 11.40
C ILE A 245 -17.04 28.44 11.43
N LYS A 246 -16.98 29.49 12.27
CA LYS A 246 -15.78 30.28 12.55
C LYS A 246 -14.62 29.47 13.16
N HIS A 247 -14.93 28.31 13.76
CA HIS A 247 -13.94 27.41 14.36
C HIS A 247 -13.40 26.39 13.35
N ILE A 248 -14.00 26.29 12.16
CA ILE A 248 -13.50 25.41 11.10
C ILE A 248 -12.32 26.11 10.40
N PRO A 249 -11.19 25.41 10.16
CA PRO A 249 -10.02 25.99 9.51
C PRO A 249 -10.31 26.47 8.08
N ASP A 250 -9.61 27.52 7.66
CA ASP A 250 -9.62 28.02 6.28
C ASP A 250 -9.31 26.90 5.29
N ALA A 251 -10.00 26.90 4.15
CA ALA A 251 -9.74 25.97 3.04
C ALA A 251 -9.62 24.48 3.45
N SER A 252 -10.48 24.02 4.37
CA SER A 252 -10.50 22.63 4.85
C SER A 252 -11.65 21.80 4.25
N ILE A 253 -12.74 22.43 3.82
CA ILE A 253 -13.96 21.77 3.32
C ILE A 253 -13.96 21.66 1.79
N ASP A 254 -14.28 20.48 1.28
CA ASP A 254 -14.34 20.18 -0.16
C ASP A 254 -15.73 20.46 -0.77
N MET A 255 -16.78 20.30 0.03
CA MET A 255 -18.17 20.50 -0.37
C MET A 255 -19.03 20.85 0.84
N ALA A 256 -20.02 21.72 0.68
CA ALA A 256 -21.00 22.01 1.72
C ALA A 256 -22.44 21.80 1.24
N ILE A 257 -23.31 21.39 2.16
CA ILE A 257 -24.76 21.28 1.98
C ILE A 257 -25.42 22.14 3.06
N LEU A 258 -26.40 22.95 2.65
CA LEU A 258 -27.18 23.84 3.52
C LEU A 258 -28.67 23.67 3.22
N ASP A 259 -29.50 23.50 4.25
CA ASP A 259 -30.96 23.48 4.15
C ASP A 259 -31.58 24.71 4.82
N MET A 260 -31.98 25.70 4.02
CA MET A 260 -32.50 26.99 4.49
C MET A 260 -33.84 26.86 5.24
N ASP A 261 -34.59 25.78 5.02
CA ASP A 261 -35.82 25.52 5.77
C ASP A 261 -35.56 25.18 7.23
N ARG A 262 -34.32 24.77 7.56
CA ARG A 262 -33.90 24.37 8.91
C ARG A 262 -33.17 25.48 9.66
N VAL A 263 -32.93 26.62 9.01
CA VAL A 263 -32.29 27.80 9.63
C VAL A 263 -33.34 28.61 10.38
N ALA A 264 -33.10 28.88 11.67
CA ALA A 264 -33.97 29.73 12.48
C ALA A 264 -33.98 31.19 12.00
N ILE A 265 -35.14 31.86 12.03
CA ILE A 265 -35.28 33.28 11.68
C ILE A 265 -34.59 34.12 12.77
N ILE A 266 -33.55 34.87 12.41
CA ILE A 266 -32.91 35.86 13.28
C ILE A 266 -33.69 37.18 13.11
N GLU A 267 -34.28 37.72 14.18
CA GLU A 267 -34.94 39.03 14.15
C GLU A 267 -33.93 40.18 13.98
N GLU A 268 -34.32 41.17 13.16
CA GLU A 268 -33.70 42.47 12.82
C GLU A 268 -32.53 42.43 11.79
N THR A 269 -32.64 42.96 10.56
CA THR A 269 -32.94 44.37 10.20
C THR A 269 -33.26 44.52 8.70
N GLU A 270 -33.80 45.69 8.35
CA GLU A 270 -34.28 46.11 7.03
C GLU A 270 -33.28 45.87 5.85
N SER A 271 -33.77 45.18 4.81
CA SER A 271 -33.20 44.96 3.47
C SER A 271 -32.12 43.87 3.26
N ASN A 272 -32.54 42.60 3.21
CA ASN A 272 -32.32 41.65 2.08
C ASN A 272 -32.85 40.24 2.43
N ASP A 273 -33.68 39.66 1.55
CA ASP A 273 -34.56 38.49 1.72
C ASP A 273 -33.86 37.11 1.90
N THR A 274 -33.00 36.91 2.90
CA THR A 274 -32.44 35.56 3.20
C THR A 274 -32.34 35.28 4.70
N LYS A 275 -32.74 34.06 5.15
CA LYS A 275 -32.66 33.65 6.57
C LYS A 275 -31.24 33.54 7.15
N VAL A 276 -30.21 33.54 6.30
CA VAL A 276 -28.79 33.44 6.69
C VAL A 276 -28.11 34.78 6.47
N SER A 277 -27.30 35.23 7.42
CA SER A 277 -26.56 36.49 7.31
C SER A 277 -25.45 36.40 6.25
N ILE A 278 -25.15 37.52 5.59
CA ILE A 278 -24.03 37.62 4.64
C ILE A 278 -22.72 37.20 5.31
N GLU A 279 -22.50 37.59 6.57
CA GLU A 279 -21.32 37.19 7.35
C GLU A 279 -21.18 35.67 7.43
N THR A 280 -22.27 34.94 7.67
CA THR A 280 -22.25 33.47 7.70
C THR A 280 -21.92 32.87 6.33
N LEU A 281 -22.42 33.48 5.24
CA LEU A 281 -22.10 33.04 3.88
C LEU A 281 -20.63 33.31 3.51
N GLU A 282 -20.04 34.42 4.00
CA GLU A 282 -18.62 34.71 3.83
C GLU A 282 -17.75 33.73 4.62
N GLU A 283 -18.15 33.39 5.85
CA GLU A 283 -17.48 32.35 6.65
C GLU A 283 -17.55 30.97 5.99
N LEU A 284 -18.69 30.62 5.39
CA LEU A 284 -18.83 29.41 4.55
C LEU A 284 -17.83 29.42 3.39
N ILE A 285 -17.62 30.56 2.73
CA ILE A 285 -16.63 30.66 1.65
C ILE A 285 -15.20 30.52 2.19
N ARG A 286 -14.87 31.12 3.34
CA ARG A 286 -13.54 31.08 3.97
C ARG A 286 -13.04 29.66 4.19
N ILE A 287 -13.91 28.79 4.70
CA ILE A 287 -13.54 27.42 5.09
C ILE A 287 -13.43 26.47 3.90
N MET A 288 -13.87 26.87 2.70
CA MET A 288 -13.89 26.01 1.53
C MET A 288 -12.60 26.10 0.72
N LYS A 289 -12.06 24.96 0.30
CA LYS A 289 -10.90 24.91 -0.63
C LYS A 289 -11.21 25.63 -1.94
N LYS A 290 -12.43 25.43 -2.43
CA LYS A 290 -13.06 26.13 -3.56
C LYS A 290 -14.56 26.14 -3.33
N ILE A 291 -15.24 27.19 -3.78
CA ILE A 291 -16.70 27.28 -3.62
C ILE A 291 -17.36 26.12 -4.39
N ASN A 292 -18.07 25.25 -3.65
CA ASN A 292 -18.76 24.04 -4.13
C ASN A 292 -19.91 23.68 -3.18
N ILE A 293 -21.01 24.44 -3.25
CA ILE A 293 -22.08 24.41 -2.25
C ILE A 293 -23.39 23.99 -2.88
N TYR A 294 -24.17 23.17 -2.18
CA TYR A 294 -25.56 22.88 -2.46
C TYR A 294 -26.45 23.56 -1.42
N VAL A 295 -27.49 24.24 -1.87
CA VAL A 295 -28.42 24.96 -0.99
C VAL A 295 -29.85 24.56 -1.33
N TRP A 296 -30.56 24.00 -0.35
CA TRP A 296 -32.00 23.86 -0.40
C TRP A 296 -32.65 25.16 0.06
N CYS A 297 -33.57 25.70 -0.72
CA CYS A 297 -34.28 26.95 -0.38
C CYS A 297 -35.68 27.05 -0.99
N SER A 298 -36.45 28.00 -0.47
CA SER A 298 -37.77 28.40 -0.95
C SER A 298 -37.71 29.48 -2.04
N ASP A 299 -38.85 29.78 -2.69
CA ASP A 299 -38.99 30.87 -3.68
C ASP A 299 -38.55 32.24 -3.16
N GLU A 300 -38.79 32.52 -1.87
CA GLU A 300 -38.50 33.81 -1.25
C GLU A 300 -36.99 34.04 -1.07
N GLU A 301 -36.24 32.98 -0.73
CA GLU A 301 -34.79 33.05 -0.47
C GLU A 301 -33.94 32.95 -1.74
N LEU A 302 -34.54 32.51 -2.85
CA LEU A 302 -33.84 32.16 -4.09
C LEU A 302 -32.99 33.30 -4.66
N LEU A 303 -33.57 34.50 -4.79
CA LEU A 303 -32.92 35.63 -5.44
C LEU A 303 -31.72 36.16 -4.64
N GLY A 304 -31.84 36.24 -3.32
CA GLY A 304 -30.77 36.75 -2.44
C GLY A 304 -29.53 35.86 -2.49
N ILE A 305 -29.72 34.54 -2.38
CA ILE A 305 -28.62 33.55 -2.40
C ILE A 305 -27.95 33.51 -3.78
N MET A 306 -28.75 33.56 -4.86
CA MET A 306 -28.22 33.59 -6.21
C MET A 306 -27.33 34.81 -6.46
N ASN A 307 -27.80 36.00 -6.09
CA ASN A 307 -27.05 37.24 -6.31
C ASN A 307 -25.70 37.20 -5.57
N PHE A 308 -25.68 36.75 -4.31
CA PHE A 308 -24.46 36.64 -3.52
C PHE A 308 -23.39 35.77 -4.20
N PHE A 309 -23.72 34.53 -4.60
CA PHE A 309 -22.72 33.63 -5.20
C PHE A 309 -22.36 34.00 -6.65
N ILE A 310 -23.26 34.64 -7.38
CA ILE A 310 -22.97 35.19 -8.72
C ILE A 310 -21.92 36.31 -8.63
N GLU A 311 -22.03 37.21 -7.66
CA GLU A 311 -21.05 38.26 -7.42
C GLU A 311 -19.65 37.70 -7.08
N LYS A 312 -19.60 36.54 -6.43
CA LYS A 312 -18.36 35.79 -6.16
C LYS A 312 -17.83 35.01 -7.37
N GLY A 313 -18.45 35.15 -8.54
CA GLY A 313 -18.00 34.56 -9.81
C GLY A 313 -18.29 33.07 -9.95
N CYS A 314 -19.26 32.53 -9.21
CA CYS A 314 -19.68 31.13 -9.32
C CYS A 314 -20.55 30.89 -10.55
N ASN A 315 -20.40 29.71 -11.15
CA ASN A 315 -21.44 29.16 -12.00
C ASN A 315 -22.51 28.55 -11.09
N TYR A 316 -23.78 28.66 -11.47
CA TYR A 316 -24.88 28.06 -10.75
C TYR A 316 -25.76 27.21 -11.66
N ASN A 317 -26.56 26.34 -11.06
CA ASN A 317 -27.63 25.62 -11.72
C ASN A 317 -28.75 25.37 -10.72
N LEU A 318 -29.96 25.24 -11.24
CA LEU A 318 -31.19 25.10 -10.47
C LEU A 318 -31.81 23.71 -10.72
N LEU A 319 -32.12 23.01 -9.64
CA LEU A 319 -32.88 21.76 -9.65
C LEU A 319 -34.21 21.97 -8.95
N TYR A 320 -35.28 21.47 -9.55
CA TYR A 320 -36.63 21.58 -9.01
C TYR A 320 -36.99 20.28 -8.28
N TRP A 321 -37.41 20.39 -7.02
CA TRP A 321 -37.91 19.28 -6.21
C TRP A 321 -39.36 19.56 -5.77
N HIS A 322 -40.28 18.67 -6.13
CA HIS A 322 -41.69 18.78 -5.75
C HIS A 322 -42.00 17.80 -4.62
N LYS A 323 -42.45 18.31 -3.47
CA LYS A 323 -42.97 17.51 -2.36
C LYS A 323 -44.45 17.22 -2.65
N MET A 324 -44.78 15.98 -2.99
CA MET A 324 -46.17 15.54 -3.17
C MET A 324 -46.73 15.13 -1.79
N GLY A 325 -47.68 15.89 -1.26
CA GLY A 325 -48.46 15.48 -0.08
C GLY A 325 -49.76 14.74 -0.46
N ASP A 326 -50.41 14.10 0.51
CA ASP A 326 -51.65 13.34 0.31
C ASP A 326 -52.83 14.17 -0.26
N ASN A 327 -52.76 15.50 -0.19
CA ASN A 327 -53.82 16.44 -0.60
C ASN A 327 -53.51 17.27 -1.87
N LEU A 328 -52.59 16.86 -2.75
CA LEU A 328 -52.22 17.57 -4.00
C LEU A 328 -51.65 19.00 -3.82
N ASP A 329 -51.40 19.47 -2.58
CA ASP A 329 -50.63 20.70 -2.35
C ASP A 329 -49.16 20.44 -2.68
N VAL A 330 -48.66 21.10 -3.74
CA VAL A 330 -47.28 20.97 -4.19
C VAL A 330 -46.48 22.14 -3.64
N SER A 331 -45.74 21.93 -2.54
CA SER A 331 -44.66 22.86 -2.18
C SER A 331 -43.48 22.58 -3.11
N THR A 332 -43.16 23.52 -4.00
CA THR A 332 -41.95 23.45 -4.83
C THR A 332 -40.78 23.94 -3.99
N LYS A 333 -39.70 23.15 -3.94
CA LYS A 333 -38.44 23.52 -3.29
C LYS A 333 -37.34 23.54 -4.33
N TYR A 334 -36.41 24.48 -4.17
CA TYR A 334 -35.26 24.61 -5.05
C TYR A 334 -34.04 23.99 -4.41
N LEU A 335 -33.28 23.24 -5.21
CA LEU A 335 -31.91 22.88 -4.90
C LEU A 335 -31.01 23.65 -5.87
N LEU A 336 -30.35 24.68 -5.34
CA LEU A 336 -29.31 25.41 -6.03
C LEU A 336 -27.98 24.73 -5.79
N TYR A 337 -27.11 24.77 -6.80
CA TYR A 337 -25.70 24.49 -6.55
C TYR A 337 -24.81 25.55 -7.17
N PHE A 338 -23.77 25.95 -6.44
CA PHE A 338 -22.83 27.00 -6.80
C PHE A 338 -21.42 26.43 -6.87
N ARG A 339 -20.72 26.69 -7.97
CA ARG A 339 -19.33 26.24 -8.15
C ARG A 339 -18.43 27.31 -8.72
N GLN A 340 -17.27 27.49 -8.10
CA GLN A 340 -16.19 28.28 -8.64
C GLN A 340 -15.62 27.65 -9.92
N ARG A 341 -15.12 28.48 -10.85
CA ARG A 341 -14.49 28.00 -12.10
C ARG A 341 -13.29 27.09 -11.79
N GLY A 342 -13.25 25.93 -12.46
CA GLY A 342 -12.15 24.97 -12.33
C GLY A 342 -12.32 23.90 -11.24
N VAL A 343 -13.51 23.75 -10.67
CA VAL A 343 -13.90 22.57 -9.85
C VAL A 343 -14.33 21.43 -10.79
N PRO A 344 -13.62 20.28 -10.81
CA PRO A 344 -13.95 19.15 -11.67
C PRO A 344 -15.21 18.39 -11.18
N LEU A 345 -15.97 17.82 -12.11
CA LEU A 345 -17.06 16.88 -11.81
C LEU A 345 -16.47 15.49 -11.50
N GLY A 346 -16.86 14.90 -10.38
CA GLY A 346 -16.40 13.57 -9.97
C GLY A 346 -17.17 12.41 -10.61
N GLY A 347 -18.47 12.60 -10.87
CA GLY A 347 -19.36 11.54 -11.34
C GLY A 347 -19.62 11.53 -12.86
N SER A 348 -20.11 10.38 -13.36
CA SER A 348 -20.56 10.19 -14.76
C SER A 348 -21.98 10.73 -15.02
N PHE A 349 -22.68 11.18 -13.97
CA PHE A 349 -24.05 11.64 -14.05
C PHE A 349 -24.12 13.01 -14.74
N LYS A 350 -24.72 13.06 -15.92
CA LYS A 350 -25.07 14.34 -16.58
C LYS A 350 -26.26 14.93 -15.84
N THR A 351 -26.09 16.04 -15.12
CA THR A 351 -27.17 16.90 -14.58
C THR A 351 -27.95 17.58 -15.71
N LYS A 352 -28.49 16.80 -16.66
CA LYS A 352 -29.28 17.25 -17.80
C LYS A 352 -30.79 17.17 -17.57
N ARG A 353 -31.25 16.66 -16.42
CA ARG A 353 -32.66 16.69 -16.04
C ARG A 353 -32.86 17.72 -14.93
N THR A 354 -33.70 18.70 -15.22
CA THR A 354 -34.02 19.84 -14.36
C THR A 354 -35.02 19.48 -13.25
N TYR A 355 -35.62 18.29 -13.26
CA TYR A 355 -36.72 17.94 -12.35
C TYR A 355 -36.52 16.57 -11.70
N HIS A 356 -36.78 16.49 -10.39
CA HIS A 356 -36.90 15.24 -9.63
C HIS A 356 -38.27 15.19 -8.93
N ILE A 357 -39.07 14.17 -9.24
CA ILE A 357 -40.32 13.86 -8.54
C ILE A 357 -40.04 12.61 -7.70
N THR A 358 -40.27 12.69 -6.40
CA THR A 358 -40.16 11.55 -5.49
C THR A 358 -41.46 11.40 -4.72
N ASP A 359 -42.09 10.22 -4.79
CA ASP A 359 -43.17 9.85 -3.88
C ASP A 359 -42.55 9.69 -2.48
N LEU A 360 -42.64 10.72 -1.63
CA LEU A 360 -42.35 10.56 -0.22
C LEU A 360 -43.55 9.86 0.41
N ARG A 361 -43.54 8.52 0.41
CA ARG A 361 -44.51 7.76 1.21
C ARG A 361 -44.36 8.16 2.68
N THR A 362 -45.49 8.43 3.30
CA THR A 362 -45.71 8.76 4.72
C THR A 362 -44.92 7.85 5.68
N GLU A 363 -44.63 6.62 5.27
CA GLU A 363 -43.83 5.61 5.97
C GLU A 363 -42.39 6.03 6.33
N HIS A 364 -41.72 6.88 5.52
CA HIS A 364 -40.34 7.34 5.80
C HIS A 364 -40.27 8.52 6.78
N MET A 365 -41.31 9.35 6.85
CA MET A 365 -41.40 10.48 7.79
C MET A 365 -41.77 9.98 9.20
N GLU A 366 -42.64 8.96 9.29
CA GLU A 366 -43.07 8.36 10.56
C GLU A 366 -41.99 7.48 11.24
N SER A 367 -41.06 6.89 10.46
CA SER A 367 -40.03 5.99 10.99
C SER A 367 -38.82 6.69 11.62
N TRP A 368 -38.54 7.94 11.24
CA TRP A 368 -37.38 8.71 11.72
C TRP A 368 -37.74 10.05 12.35
N ASN A 369 -39.03 10.36 12.49
CA ASN A 369 -39.54 11.58 13.14
C ASN A 369 -38.93 12.88 12.55
N ASP A 370 -38.69 12.92 11.24
CA ASP A 370 -38.13 14.06 10.52
C ASP A 370 -39.05 14.48 9.34
N PRO A 371 -39.75 15.62 9.45
CA PRO A 371 -40.74 16.03 8.45
C PRO A 371 -40.14 16.54 7.13
N ASP A 372 -38.83 16.82 7.10
CA ASP A 372 -38.12 17.37 5.94
C ASP A 372 -36.94 16.48 5.50
N ILE A 373 -37.01 15.19 5.81
CA ILE A 373 -36.02 14.19 5.40
C ILE A 373 -35.89 14.16 3.87
N LYS A 374 -34.65 14.24 3.38
CA LYS A 374 -34.34 14.13 1.95
C LYS A 374 -34.13 12.65 1.56
N PRO A 375 -34.46 12.23 0.32
CA PRO A 375 -34.23 10.85 -0.11
C PRO A 375 -32.74 10.47 -0.16
N LEU A 376 -32.35 9.41 0.55
CA LEU A 376 -30.95 8.95 0.65
C LEU A 376 -30.29 8.80 -0.73
N LYS A 377 -30.98 8.16 -1.68
CA LYS A 377 -30.41 7.91 -3.02
C LYS A 377 -30.12 9.20 -3.80
N MET A 378 -30.93 10.24 -3.58
CA MET A 378 -30.70 11.54 -4.19
C MET A 378 -29.47 12.21 -3.57
N THR A 379 -29.34 12.16 -2.25
CA THR A 379 -28.19 12.71 -1.51
C THR A 379 -26.88 12.03 -1.90
N GLU A 380 -26.86 10.69 -2.02
CA GLU A 380 -25.69 9.94 -2.52
C GLU A 380 -25.23 10.44 -3.89
N ASN A 381 -26.17 10.63 -4.82
CA ASN A 381 -25.84 11.12 -6.16
C ASN A 381 -25.25 12.54 -6.13
N ILE A 382 -25.74 13.41 -5.24
CA ILE A 382 -25.22 14.77 -5.07
C ILE A 382 -23.76 14.73 -4.60
N ILE A 383 -23.46 13.90 -3.59
CA ILE A 383 -22.12 13.71 -3.03
C ILE A 383 -21.18 13.15 -4.10
N ILE A 384 -21.54 12.05 -4.77
CA ILE A 384 -20.69 11.42 -5.80
C ILE A 384 -20.33 12.39 -6.94
N ASN A 385 -21.28 13.24 -7.33
CA ASN A 385 -21.06 14.17 -8.45
C ASN A 385 -20.10 15.30 -8.12
N SER A 386 -19.93 15.62 -6.85
CA SER A 386 -19.33 16.88 -6.40
C SER A 386 -18.22 16.70 -5.37
N SER A 387 -17.84 15.45 -5.08
CA SER A 387 -16.76 15.06 -4.15
C SER A 387 -16.11 13.74 -4.58
N LYS A 388 -14.91 13.48 -4.08
CA LYS A 388 -14.14 12.23 -4.21
C LYS A 388 -14.14 11.46 -2.89
N GLU A 389 -13.63 10.24 -2.92
CA GLU A 389 -13.37 9.49 -1.69
C GLU A 389 -12.42 10.27 -0.77
N ASN A 390 -12.67 10.21 0.54
CA ASN A 390 -11.98 10.92 1.61
C ASN A 390 -12.15 12.45 1.65
N ASP A 391 -12.83 13.06 0.68
CA ASP A 391 -13.19 14.49 0.74
C ASP A 391 -14.04 14.78 1.99
N ILE A 392 -13.92 16.00 2.53
CA ILE A 392 -14.66 16.44 3.73
C ILE A 392 -15.90 17.23 3.31
N ILE A 393 -17.08 16.69 3.68
CA ILE A 393 -18.38 17.27 3.40
C ILE A 393 -18.91 17.98 4.65
N LEU A 394 -19.25 19.26 4.54
CA LEU A 394 -19.91 20.01 5.60
C LEU A 394 -21.43 19.95 5.42
N ASP A 395 -22.14 19.38 6.40
CA ASP A 395 -23.60 19.54 6.52
C ASP A 395 -23.91 20.58 7.61
N CYS A 396 -24.43 21.73 7.19
CA CYS A 396 -24.76 22.81 8.11
C CYS A 396 -26.03 22.51 8.93
N THR A 397 -26.89 21.60 8.45
CA THR A 397 -28.23 21.34 8.98
C THR A 397 -28.58 19.86 8.81
N ALA A 398 -27.92 19.01 9.61
CA ALA A 398 -27.88 17.55 9.43
C ALA A 398 -29.25 16.87 9.46
N GLY A 399 -30.23 17.46 10.18
CA GLY A 399 -31.54 16.86 10.39
C GLY A 399 -31.41 15.47 10.99
N SER A 400 -32.13 14.50 10.41
CA SER A 400 -32.04 13.10 10.81
C SER A 400 -30.80 12.34 10.30
N GLY A 401 -29.78 12.99 9.74
CA GLY A 401 -28.50 12.32 9.43
C GLY A 401 -28.39 11.71 8.02
N THR A 402 -29.18 12.18 7.04
CA THR A 402 -29.20 11.55 5.70
C THR A 402 -27.92 11.81 4.90
N VAL A 403 -27.32 12.99 5.03
CA VAL A 403 -26.06 13.33 4.35
C VAL A 403 -24.92 12.48 4.90
N GLU A 404 -24.93 12.23 6.20
CA GLU A 404 -23.90 11.49 6.94
C GLU A 404 -23.93 10.00 6.56
N VAL A 405 -25.13 9.39 6.54
CA VAL A 405 -25.30 8.01 6.04
C VAL A 405 -24.86 7.90 4.58
N ALA A 406 -25.16 8.91 3.75
CA ALA A 406 -24.69 8.94 2.37
C ALA A 406 -23.16 9.11 2.26
N CYS A 407 -22.53 9.90 3.14
CA CYS A 407 -21.08 10.04 3.21
C CYS A 407 -20.42 8.70 3.56
N ILE A 408 -20.96 7.97 4.54
CA ILE A 408 -20.48 6.64 4.94
C ILE A 408 -20.58 5.65 3.77
N ASN A 409 -21.76 5.55 3.13
CA ASN A 409 -21.99 4.69 1.96
C ASN A 409 -21.02 4.96 0.80
N GLN A 410 -20.50 6.18 0.74
CA GLN A 410 -19.67 6.66 -0.34
C GLN A 410 -18.21 6.82 0.11
N ASN A 411 -17.80 6.44 1.32
CA ASN A 411 -16.42 6.63 1.78
C ASN A 411 -15.95 8.10 1.73
N ARG A 412 -16.80 9.03 2.18
CA ARG A 412 -16.50 10.45 2.37
C ARG A 412 -16.45 10.77 3.85
N ASN A 413 -15.62 11.75 4.21
CA ASN A 413 -15.61 12.29 5.56
C ASN A 413 -16.68 13.38 5.69
N TYR A 414 -17.20 13.62 6.89
CA TYR A 414 -18.17 14.67 7.12
C TYR A 414 -17.95 15.45 8.41
N ILE A 415 -18.45 16.68 8.45
CA ILE A 415 -18.65 17.48 9.66
C ILE A 415 -20.10 17.96 9.59
N ALA A 416 -20.88 17.72 10.63
CA ALA A 416 -22.31 18.00 10.60
C ALA A 416 -22.77 18.74 11.85
N PHE A 417 -23.75 19.63 11.72
CA PHE A 417 -24.35 20.39 12.82
C PHE A 417 -25.87 20.22 12.86
N GLU A 418 -26.42 20.07 14.06
CA GLU A 418 -27.88 20.00 14.27
C GLU A 418 -28.25 20.57 15.65
N GLU A 419 -29.05 21.63 15.68
CA GLU A 419 -29.47 22.29 16.91
C GLU A 419 -30.55 21.48 17.66
N SER A 420 -31.46 20.85 16.92
CA SER A 420 -32.53 20.05 17.51
C SER A 420 -31.98 18.77 18.12
N LYS A 421 -32.14 18.65 19.45
CA LYS A 421 -31.69 17.48 20.19
C LYS A 421 -32.31 16.17 19.67
N ASP A 422 -33.59 16.20 19.30
CA ASP A 422 -34.32 15.02 18.80
C ASP A 422 -33.80 14.54 17.44
N LEU A 423 -33.49 15.47 16.54
CA LEU A 423 -32.93 15.16 15.22
C LEU A 423 -31.47 14.71 15.33
N TYR A 424 -30.68 15.36 16.19
CA TYR A 424 -29.32 14.95 16.51
C TYR A 424 -29.27 13.50 17.04
N ASP A 425 -30.13 13.14 17.99
CA ASP A 425 -30.16 11.79 18.55
C ASP A 425 -30.58 10.76 17.49
N THR A 426 -31.51 11.13 16.60
CA THR A 426 -31.92 10.31 15.45
C THR A 426 -30.78 10.10 14.45
N ALA A 427 -30.04 11.16 14.11
CA ALA A 427 -28.90 11.10 13.20
C ALA A 427 -27.81 10.16 13.73
N ASN A 428 -27.42 10.31 15.01
CA ASN A 428 -26.41 9.45 15.62
C ASN A 428 -26.84 7.98 15.69
N ARG A 429 -28.12 7.71 15.96
CA ARG A 429 -28.66 6.35 15.92
C ARG A 429 -28.54 5.73 14.52
N ARG A 430 -28.92 6.46 13.47
CA ARG A 430 -28.80 5.99 12.07
C ARG A 430 -27.35 5.75 11.66
N ILE A 431 -26.44 6.63 12.06
CA ILE A 431 -25.00 6.47 11.83
C ILE A 431 -24.49 5.21 12.54
N ALA A 432 -24.86 5.00 13.81
CA ALA A 432 -24.45 3.83 14.58
C ALA A 432 -25.00 2.51 14.00
N GLU A 433 -26.29 2.48 13.65
CA GLU A 433 -26.93 1.33 12.97
C GLU A 433 -26.19 1.00 11.67
N LYS A 434 -25.81 2.02 10.90
CA LYS A 434 -25.07 1.86 9.66
C LYS A 434 -23.64 1.34 9.88
N LEU A 435 -22.88 1.94 10.79
CA LEU A 435 -21.52 1.50 11.11
C LEU A 435 -21.48 0.08 11.68
N GLU A 436 -22.48 -0.32 12.47
CA GLU A 436 -22.59 -1.69 12.97
C GLU A 436 -22.96 -2.67 11.86
N SER A 437 -23.83 -2.27 10.91
CA SER A 437 -24.16 -3.10 9.74
C SER A 437 -22.99 -3.31 8.77
N ASP A 438 -22.01 -2.40 8.76
CA ASP A 438 -20.82 -2.47 7.90
C ASP A 438 -19.65 -3.25 8.54
N LYS A 439 -19.76 -3.68 9.81
CA LYS A 439 -18.73 -4.54 10.41
C LYS A 439 -18.76 -5.91 9.75
N PRO A 440 -17.61 -6.42 9.28
CA PRO A 440 -17.55 -7.74 8.69
C PRO A 440 -17.94 -8.79 9.73
N LYS A 441 -18.86 -9.68 9.36
CA LYS A 441 -19.32 -10.79 10.21
C LYS A 441 -18.17 -11.75 10.55
N TYR A 442 -17.24 -11.92 9.61
CA TYR A 442 -16.03 -12.71 9.78
C TYR A 442 -14.80 -11.84 9.56
N ASP A 443 -13.78 -12.01 10.39
CA ASP A 443 -12.48 -11.34 10.26
C ASP A 443 -11.34 -12.34 10.51
N CYS A 444 -10.16 -12.07 9.95
CA CYS A 444 -8.95 -12.85 10.13
C CYS A 444 -7.81 -11.94 10.57
N GLU A 445 -7.47 -12.04 11.85
CA GLU A 445 -6.33 -11.37 12.41
C GLU A 445 -5.07 -12.24 12.24
N VAL A 446 -4.08 -11.76 11.49
CA VAL A 446 -2.74 -12.35 11.53
C VAL A 446 -2.09 -11.99 12.86
N VAL A 447 -2.00 -12.94 13.79
CA VAL A 447 -1.42 -12.70 15.12
C VAL A 447 0.10 -12.87 15.14
N CYS A 448 0.61 -13.81 14.35
CA CYS A 448 2.04 -14.02 14.17
C CYS A 448 2.34 -14.72 12.84
N PHE A 449 3.55 -14.50 12.32
CA PHE A 449 4.10 -15.30 11.25
C PHE A 449 5.57 -15.64 11.51
N SER A 450 6.15 -16.62 10.82
CA SER A 450 7.56 -16.98 10.94
C SER A 450 8.20 -17.13 9.56
N GLU A 451 9.19 -16.27 9.30
CA GLU A 451 10.02 -16.30 8.10
C GLU A 451 11.42 -15.77 8.41
N ILE A 452 12.44 -16.36 7.77
CA ILE A 452 13.87 -16.02 7.95
C ILE A 452 14.47 -15.34 6.70
N ASP A 453 13.89 -15.54 5.51
CA ASP A 453 14.33 -14.88 4.29
C ASP A 453 13.93 -13.40 4.34
N LYS A 454 14.93 -12.53 4.50
CA LYS A 454 14.74 -11.08 4.58
C LYS A 454 13.90 -10.48 3.46
N HIS A 455 14.00 -11.03 2.25
CA HIS A 455 13.24 -10.52 1.11
C HIS A 455 11.79 -11.00 1.19
N ALA A 456 11.56 -12.25 1.56
CA ALA A 456 10.21 -12.76 1.81
C ALA A 456 9.50 -11.96 2.91
N ILE A 457 10.17 -11.62 4.02
CA ILE A 457 9.61 -10.77 5.09
C ILE A 457 9.21 -9.39 4.55
N GLN A 458 10.08 -8.74 3.77
CA GLN A 458 9.78 -7.45 3.16
C GLN A 458 8.56 -7.53 2.24
N SER A 459 8.51 -8.55 1.37
CA SER A 459 7.37 -8.76 0.48
C SER A 459 6.09 -9.08 1.24
N TYR A 460 6.14 -9.95 2.24
CA TYR A 460 4.99 -10.33 3.08
C TYR A 460 4.39 -9.10 3.77
N THR A 461 5.22 -8.32 4.47
CA THR A 461 4.78 -7.12 5.21
C THR A 461 4.19 -6.06 4.27
N ALA A 462 4.77 -5.89 3.08
CA ALA A 462 4.24 -4.98 2.07
C ALA A 462 2.92 -5.45 1.44
N ILE A 463 2.78 -6.75 1.14
CA ILE A 463 1.58 -7.33 0.52
C ILE A 463 0.37 -7.22 1.47
N HIS A 464 0.56 -7.67 2.72
CA HIS A 464 -0.50 -7.88 3.70
C HIS A 464 -0.70 -6.71 4.67
N ASN A 465 0.14 -5.68 4.60
CA ASN A 465 0.15 -4.55 5.55
C ASN A 465 0.25 -5.01 7.02
N VAL A 466 1.07 -6.04 7.27
CA VAL A 466 1.30 -6.60 8.61
C VAL A 466 2.61 -6.04 9.18
N SER A 467 2.59 -5.67 10.46
CA SER A 467 3.80 -5.19 11.16
C SER A 467 4.92 -6.25 11.13
N PRO A 468 6.16 -5.88 10.77
CA PRO A 468 7.31 -6.78 10.86
C PRO A 468 7.55 -7.36 12.25
N GLU A 469 7.06 -6.71 13.32
CA GLU A 469 7.17 -7.17 14.71
C GLU A 469 6.38 -8.46 14.98
N LYS A 470 5.37 -8.76 14.15
CA LYS A 470 4.63 -10.03 14.22
C LYS A 470 5.43 -11.21 13.65
N ASN A 471 6.61 -10.97 13.08
CA ASN A 471 7.52 -12.04 12.64
C ASN A 471 8.27 -12.64 13.82
N LEU A 472 8.06 -13.92 14.10
CA LEU A 472 8.78 -14.70 15.10
C LEU A 472 10.21 -15.04 14.68
N GLY A 473 10.55 -14.89 13.39
CA GLY A 473 11.87 -15.19 12.85
C GLY A 473 12.13 -16.70 12.75
N ASP A 474 13.32 -17.14 13.16
CA ASP A 474 13.73 -18.55 13.12
C ASP A 474 12.97 -19.37 14.17
N ILE A 475 11.96 -20.11 13.71
CA ILE A 475 11.05 -20.86 14.59
C ILE A 475 11.76 -21.87 15.50
N THR A 476 12.94 -22.37 15.10
CA THR A 476 13.70 -23.33 15.90
C THR A 476 14.27 -22.73 17.19
N LYS A 477 14.27 -21.40 17.31
CA LYS A 477 14.79 -20.63 18.45
C LYS A 477 13.69 -19.95 19.26
N VAL A 478 12.43 -20.06 18.84
CA VAL A 478 11.31 -19.37 19.48
C VAL A 478 10.78 -20.22 20.63
N SER A 479 10.66 -19.63 21.81
CA SER A 479 9.96 -20.27 22.93
C SER A 479 8.46 -20.36 22.63
N LEU A 480 7.85 -21.51 22.95
CA LEU A 480 6.39 -21.71 22.81
C LEU A 480 5.57 -20.68 23.58
N ASP A 481 6.09 -20.17 24.70
CA ASP A 481 5.44 -19.13 25.51
C ASP A 481 5.36 -17.78 24.79
N ASN A 482 6.27 -17.53 23.83
CA ASN A 482 6.30 -16.29 23.05
C ASN A 482 5.38 -16.34 21.82
N ILE A 483 4.83 -17.50 21.50
CA ILE A 483 3.86 -17.65 20.40
C ILE A 483 2.49 -17.19 20.94
N PRO A 484 1.81 -16.23 20.30
CA PRO A 484 0.47 -15.81 20.71
C PRO A 484 -0.56 -16.94 20.66
N GLU A 485 -1.70 -16.73 21.32
CA GLU A 485 -2.87 -17.59 21.15
C GLU A 485 -3.35 -17.53 19.69
N LEU A 486 -3.56 -18.71 19.10
CA LEU A 486 -3.93 -18.84 17.69
C LEU A 486 -5.10 -19.82 17.56
N SER A 487 -6.09 -19.46 16.73
CA SER A 487 -7.24 -20.33 16.45
C SER A 487 -7.03 -21.17 15.20
N CYS A 488 -6.11 -20.76 14.31
CA CYS A 488 -5.73 -21.49 13.11
C CYS A 488 -4.21 -21.48 12.91
N LEU A 489 -3.67 -22.65 12.59
CA LEU A 489 -2.25 -22.86 12.33
C LEU A 489 -2.02 -23.24 10.86
N VAL A 490 -1.25 -22.45 10.11
CA VAL A 490 -1.04 -22.67 8.68
C VAL A 490 0.42 -22.61 8.25
N GLY A 491 0.71 -23.21 7.10
CA GLY A 491 2.01 -23.17 6.44
C GLY A 491 2.52 -24.54 6.00
N GLY A 492 3.80 -24.62 5.67
CA GLY A 492 4.43 -25.85 5.19
C GLY A 492 5.89 -25.90 5.55
N SER A 493 6.35 -26.99 6.16
CA SER A 493 7.78 -27.12 6.47
C SER A 493 8.62 -27.14 5.16
N PRO A 494 9.87 -26.62 5.20
CA PRO A 494 10.72 -26.54 4.01
C PRO A 494 10.80 -27.84 3.21
N TYR A 495 10.41 -27.76 1.93
CA TYR A 495 10.26 -28.92 1.05
C TYR A 495 11.57 -29.48 0.47
N GLN A 496 12.69 -28.76 0.64
CA GLN A 496 13.96 -29.05 -0.04
C GLN A 496 14.45 -30.47 0.29
N ASP A 497 14.24 -30.89 1.53
CA ASP A 497 14.60 -32.20 2.07
C ASP A 497 13.63 -33.30 1.59
N PHE A 498 12.38 -32.94 1.28
CA PHE A 498 11.32 -33.87 0.85
C PHE A 498 11.11 -33.89 -0.67
N SER A 499 11.96 -33.23 -1.45
CA SER A 499 11.84 -33.17 -2.90
C SER A 499 12.34 -34.46 -3.58
N VAL A 500 11.82 -34.77 -4.78
CA VAL A 500 12.27 -35.94 -5.59
C VAL A 500 13.75 -35.84 -5.98
N SER A 501 14.31 -34.64 -5.95
CA SER A 501 15.74 -34.34 -6.17
C SER A 501 16.58 -34.40 -4.88
N GLY A 502 15.96 -34.54 -3.72
CA GLY A 502 16.62 -34.57 -2.41
C GLY A 502 17.11 -35.97 -2.00
N ASN A 503 17.99 -36.03 -1.01
CA ASN A 503 18.46 -37.28 -0.42
C ASN A 503 17.43 -37.76 0.64
N PRO A 504 16.87 -38.98 0.54
CA PRO A 504 15.91 -39.51 1.53
C PRO A 504 16.41 -39.52 2.99
N GLU A 505 17.72 -39.55 3.21
CA GLU A 505 18.31 -39.48 4.55
C GLU A 505 18.20 -38.10 5.22
N SER A 506 17.79 -37.05 4.50
CA SER A 506 17.58 -35.69 5.01
C SER A 506 16.54 -35.62 6.14
N ALA A 507 15.61 -36.57 6.18
CA ALA A 507 14.52 -36.63 7.14
C ALA A 507 14.90 -37.26 8.51
N LEU A 508 16.16 -37.66 8.71
CA LEU A 508 16.61 -38.40 9.89
C LEU A 508 17.47 -37.54 10.82
N TRP A 509 17.35 -37.75 12.13
CA TRP A 509 18.27 -37.23 13.13
C TRP A 509 19.44 -38.18 13.32
N THR A 510 20.63 -37.64 13.57
CA THR A 510 21.85 -38.41 13.78
C THR A 510 22.38 -38.17 15.18
N CYS A 511 22.60 -39.22 15.97
CA CYS A 511 23.27 -39.10 17.24
C CYS A 511 24.78 -38.93 17.04
N ASN A 512 25.37 -37.84 17.54
CA ASN A 512 26.81 -37.59 17.41
C ASN A 512 27.67 -38.52 18.27
N SER A 513 27.12 -39.04 19.38
CA SER A 513 27.87 -39.90 20.29
C SER A 513 27.96 -41.36 19.82
N CYS A 514 26.91 -41.93 19.23
CA CYS A 514 26.89 -43.34 18.77
C CYS A 514 26.71 -43.53 17.26
N GLY A 515 26.42 -42.47 16.50
CA GLY A 515 26.17 -42.52 15.06
C GLY A 515 24.80 -43.08 14.65
N HIS A 516 23.93 -43.40 15.60
CA HIS A 516 22.59 -43.94 15.31
C HIS A 516 21.73 -42.90 14.56
N LYS A 517 21.15 -43.30 13.43
CA LYS A 517 20.24 -42.48 12.61
C LYS A 517 18.81 -42.95 12.77
N TYR A 518 17.88 -42.05 13.06
CA TYR A 518 16.47 -42.40 13.30
C TYR A 518 15.52 -41.28 12.88
N ASN A 519 14.27 -41.64 12.60
CA ASN A 519 13.20 -40.68 12.36
C ASN A 519 12.70 -40.15 13.71
N PRO A 520 12.73 -38.83 13.99
CA PRO A 520 12.31 -38.31 15.29
C PRO A 520 10.84 -38.60 15.63
N LEU A 521 9.98 -38.80 14.62
CA LEU A 521 8.55 -39.05 14.82
C LEU A 521 8.22 -40.47 15.30
N ILE A 522 9.19 -41.40 15.29
CA ILE A 522 8.99 -42.74 15.88
C ILE A 522 9.32 -42.76 17.38
N VAL A 523 9.92 -41.68 17.89
CA VAL A 523 10.24 -41.50 19.30
C VAL A 523 9.14 -40.67 19.94
N ASP A 524 8.67 -41.12 21.10
CA ASP A 524 7.69 -40.37 21.89
C ASP A 524 8.18 -38.94 22.15
N TYR A 525 7.29 -37.98 22.03
CA TYR A 525 7.66 -36.57 22.10
C TYR A 525 8.29 -36.16 23.44
N THR A 526 8.04 -36.90 24.52
CA THR A 526 8.61 -36.64 25.85
C THR A 526 10.10 -37.03 25.94
N GLU A 527 10.51 -38.04 25.17
CA GLU A 527 11.86 -38.59 25.16
C GLU A 527 12.66 -38.19 23.91
N ARG A 528 12.04 -37.44 22.98
CA ARG A 528 12.61 -37.09 21.67
C ARG A 528 13.93 -36.32 21.74
N ASN A 529 14.24 -35.66 22.86
CA ASN A 529 15.53 -34.98 23.05
C ASN A 529 16.68 -35.93 23.41
N PHE A 530 16.42 -37.23 23.56
CA PHE A 530 17.42 -38.24 23.89
C PHE A 530 17.53 -39.27 22.77
N CYS A 531 18.76 -39.69 22.47
CA CYS A 531 19.00 -40.75 21.51
C CYS A 531 18.36 -42.08 21.99
N PRO A 532 17.58 -42.79 21.15
CA PRO A 532 16.91 -44.02 21.57
C PRO A 532 17.86 -45.18 21.88
N GLU A 533 19.12 -45.13 21.43
CA GLU A 533 20.11 -46.17 21.73
C GLU A 533 21.03 -45.85 22.91
N CYS A 534 21.60 -44.65 22.97
CA CYS A 534 22.60 -44.30 23.99
C CYS A 534 22.14 -43.22 24.98
N HIS A 535 20.91 -42.73 24.86
CA HIS A 535 20.27 -41.75 25.75
C HIS A 535 21.04 -40.43 25.96
N THR A 536 21.97 -40.10 25.06
CA THR A 536 22.61 -38.78 25.01
C THR A 536 21.66 -37.74 24.39
N GLN A 537 21.87 -36.46 24.72
CA GLN A 537 21.18 -35.32 24.07
C GLN A 537 21.96 -34.74 22.89
N ASP A 538 23.18 -35.24 22.64
CA ASP A 538 24.04 -34.80 21.54
C ASP A 538 23.54 -35.38 20.21
N ILE A 539 22.53 -34.73 19.65
CA ILE A 539 21.81 -35.11 18.44
C ILE A 539 21.95 -34.00 17.40
N GLU A 540 22.53 -34.34 16.25
CA GLU A 540 22.48 -33.52 15.05
C GLU A 540 21.07 -33.61 14.44
N LYS A 541 20.35 -32.49 14.51
CA LYS A 541 19.02 -32.34 13.95
C LYS A 541 19.14 -31.80 12.53
N THR A 542 18.58 -32.52 11.57
CA THR A 542 18.40 -32.05 10.20
C THR A 542 17.12 -31.19 10.10
N HIS A 543 16.80 -30.68 8.90
CA HIS A 543 15.61 -29.86 8.70
C HIS A 543 14.28 -30.61 8.95
N SER A 544 14.29 -31.93 9.13
CA SER A 544 13.11 -32.69 9.60
C SER A 544 12.66 -32.30 11.02
N SER A 545 13.51 -31.58 11.76
CA SER A 545 13.10 -30.85 12.97
C SER A 545 11.94 -29.88 12.73
N PHE A 546 11.74 -29.37 11.51
CA PHE A 546 10.62 -28.47 11.22
C PHE A 546 9.24 -29.14 11.37
N LEU A 547 9.09 -30.43 11.02
CA LEU A 547 7.87 -31.19 11.29
C LEU A 547 7.64 -31.39 12.79
N VAL A 548 8.72 -31.59 13.55
CA VAL A 548 8.66 -31.73 15.02
C VAL A 548 8.21 -30.42 15.66
N HIS A 549 8.74 -29.28 15.22
CA HIS A 549 8.32 -27.96 15.73
C HIS A 549 6.85 -27.67 15.41
N TRP A 550 6.37 -28.09 14.24
CA TRP A 550 4.94 -28.05 13.90
C TRP A 550 4.07 -28.78 14.93
N LEU A 551 4.49 -30.00 15.33
CA LEU A 551 3.79 -30.81 16.33
C LEU A 551 3.86 -30.19 17.74
N GLU A 552 4.99 -29.61 18.10
CA GLU A 552 5.18 -28.91 19.38
C GLU A 552 4.21 -27.72 19.52
N ILE A 553 4.10 -26.90 18.47
CA ILE A 553 3.18 -25.75 18.43
C ILE A 553 1.73 -26.22 18.47
N LEU A 554 1.39 -27.21 17.65
CA LEU A 554 0.03 -27.77 17.62
C LEU A 554 -0.41 -28.28 18.99
N ARG A 555 0.46 -29.05 19.66
CA ARG A 555 0.19 -29.60 21.00
C ARG A 555 0.06 -28.52 22.07
N ASN A 556 0.89 -27.48 22.01
CA ASN A 556 0.90 -26.41 23.02
C ASN A 556 -0.25 -25.42 22.84
N LYS A 557 -0.52 -24.99 21.60
CA LYS A 557 -1.50 -23.94 21.28
C LYS A 557 -2.90 -24.46 21.00
N ASN A 558 -3.05 -25.75 20.72
CA ASN A 558 -4.35 -26.41 20.57
C ASN A 558 -5.38 -25.64 19.68
N PRO A 559 -4.98 -25.20 18.47
CA PRO A 559 -5.86 -24.44 17.57
C PRO A 559 -7.16 -25.17 17.21
N LYS A 560 -8.17 -24.43 16.74
CA LYS A 560 -9.43 -25.02 16.23
C LYS A 560 -9.16 -25.96 15.06
N PHE A 561 -8.29 -25.55 14.13
CA PHE A 561 -7.86 -26.35 13.00
C PHE A 561 -6.47 -25.94 12.50
N MET A 562 -5.87 -26.77 11.66
CA MET A 562 -4.62 -26.48 10.96
C MET A 562 -4.70 -26.83 9.47
N VAL A 563 -3.92 -26.14 8.67
CA VAL A 563 -3.73 -26.42 7.24
C VAL A 563 -2.23 -26.51 6.95
N TYR A 564 -1.78 -27.73 6.66
CA TYR A 564 -0.39 -28.02 6.35
C TYR A 564 -0.21 -28.33 4.86
N GLU A 565 0.78 -27.72 4.23
CA GLU A 565 1.10 -27.94 2.82
C GLU A 565 2.53 -28.49 2.62
N ASN A 566 2.68 -29.40 1.65
CA ASN A 566 4.00 -29.83 1.21
C ASN A 566 4.01 -30.43 -0.21
N VAL A 567 5.19 -30.83 -0.68
CA VAL A 567 5.36 -31.53 -1.96
C VAL A 567 4.74 -32.93 -1.95
N LYS A 568 4.20 -33.34 -3.10
CA LYS A 568 3.59 -34.68 -3.31
C LYS A 568 4.50 -35.86 -2.94
N ALA A 569 5.82 -35.68 -3.00
CA ALA A 569 6.77 -36.73 -2.62
C ALA A 569 6.63 -37.18 -1.15
N LEU A 570 6.05 -36.34 -0.29
CA LEU A 570 5.76 -36.68 1.10
C LEU A 570 4.76 -37.85 1.23
N THR A 571 3.83 -38.00 0.26
CA THR A 571 2.84 -39.09 0.27
C THR A 571 3.30 -40.35 -0.47
N THR A 572 4.49 -40.32 -1.08
CA THR A 572 5.01 -41.44 -1.89
C THR A 572 6.36 -41.92 -1.40
N ILE A 573 7.40 -41.08 -1.49
CA ILE A 573 8.78 -41.41 -1.13
C ILE A 573 8.93 -41.40 0.40
N PHE A 574 8.32 -40.44 1.09
CA PHE A 574 8.43 -40.25 2.55
C PHE A 574 7.15 -40.65 3.30
N LYS A 575 6.40 -41.62 2.73
CA LYS A 575 5.08 -42.00 3.22
C LYS A 575 5.08 -42.41 4.69
N ASP A 576 6.08 -43.16 5.15
CA ASP A 576 6.15 -43.64 6.53
C ASP A 576 6.33 -42.48 7.54
N THR A 577 7.14 -41.48 7.18
CA THR A 577 7.30 -40.24 7.97
C THR A 577 6.00 -39.46 7.99
N PHE A 578 5.31 -39.35 6.85
CA PHE A 578 4.03 -38.65 6.77
C PHE A 578 2.91 -39.35 7.55
N ASP A 579 2.86 -40.68 7.50
CA ASP A 579 1.89 -41.45 8.29
C ASP A 579 2.15 -41.32 9.80
N SER A 580 3.43 -41.32 10.22
CA SER A 580 3.80 -41.06 11.62
C SER A 580 3.39 -39.65 12.07
N PHE A 581 3.60 -38.65 11.21
CA PHE A 581 3.15 -37.27 11.45
C PHE A 581 1.63 -37.20 11.64
N LYS A 582 0.85 -37.88 10.79
CA LYS A 582 -0.61 -37.94 10.90
C LYS A 582 -1.06 -38.61 12.21
N GLN A 583 -0.46 -39.75 12.56
CA GLN A 583 -0.79 -40.48 13.79
C GLN A 583 -0.52 -39.65 15.05
N GLU A 584 0.58 -38.90 15.07
CA GLU A 584 0.90 -38.03 16.20
C GLU A 584 -0.12 -36.88 16.33
N ILE A 585 -0.54 -36.25 15.23
CA ILE A 585 -1.61 -35.24 15.21
C ILE A 585 -2.92 -35.82 15.75
N GLU A 586 -3.30 -37.04 15.34
CA GLU A 586 -4.51 -37.70 15.81
C GLU A 586 -4.48 -37.98 17.32
N SER A 587 -3.28 -38.29 17.85
CA SER A 587 -3.03 -38.49 19.28
C SER A 587 -3.25 -37.22 20.10
N TYR A 588 -3.05 -36.04 19.51
CA TYR A 588 -3.31 -34.74 20.14
C TYR A 588 -4.79 -34.32 20.12
N GLY A 589 -5.69 -35.17 19.61
CA GLY A 589 -7.12 -34.89 19.63
C GLY A 589 -7.66 -34.25 18.36
N TYR A 590 -6.98 -34.43 17.22
CA TYR A 590 -7.44 -33.95 15.92
C TYR A 590 -7.92 -35.08 15.02
N ASN A 591 -8.77 -34.74 14.05
CA ASN A 591 -9.12 -35.57 12.92
C ASN A 591 -8.39 -35.06 11.70
N VAL A 592 -7.75 -35.98 10.97
CA VAL A 592 -6.85 -35.62 9.86
C VAL A 592 -7.48 -35.99 8.52
N TYR A 593 -7.39 -35.07 7.58
CA TYR A 593 -7.81 -35.22 6.18
C TYR A 593 -6.61 -34.84 5.29
N ASP A 594 -6.21 -35.70 4.36
CA ASP A 594 -5.12 -35.38 3.42
C ASP A 594 -5.48 -35.70 1.96
N LYS A 595 -5.01 -34.87 1.02
CA LYS A 595 -5.19 -35.08 -0.42
C LYS A 595 -4.11 -34.38 -1.23
N VAL A 596 -3.69 -35.01 -2.32
CA VAL A 596 -2.85 -34.38 -3.34
C VAL A 596 -3.73 -33.64 -4.33
N LEU A 597 -3.52 -32.33 -4.46
CA LEU A 597 -4.24 -31.45 -5.38
C LEU A 597 -3.29 -30.83 -6.39
N ASN A 598 -3.80 -30.50 -7.58
CA ASN A 598 -3.03 -29.87 -8.65
C ASN A 598 -3.60 -28.50 -9.00
N CYS A 599 -2.74 -27.48 -9.07
CA CYS A 599 -3.11 -26.09 -9.36
C CYS A 599 -3.97 -25.93 -10.65
N LYS A 600 -3.68 -26.74 -11.69
CA LYS A 600 -4.45 -26.75 -12.96
C LYS A 600 -5.93 -27.08 -12.82
N ASP A 601 -6.31 -27.75 -11.74
CA ASP A 601 -7.69 -28.13 -11.46
C ASP A 601 -8.45 -27.02 -10.70
N TYR A 602 -7.81 -25.88 -10.40
CA TYR A 602 -8.37 -24.77 -9.62
C TYR A 602 -8.18 -23.40 -10.31
N GLY A 603 -8.33 -23.39 -11.64
CA GLY A 603 -8.43 -22.16 -12.42
C GLY A 603 -7.10 -21.52 -12.86
N ILE A 604 -5.95 -22.10 -12.49
CA ILE A 604 -4.63 -21.61 -12.92
C ILE A 604 -3.95 -22.70 -13.76
N PRO A 605 -3.62 -22.49 -15.04
CA PRO A 605 -3.07 -23.52 -15.91
C PRO A 605 -1.58 -23.79 -15.64
N GLN A 606 -1.29 -24.31 -14.45
CA GLN A 606 0.03 -24.69 -13.96
C GLN A 606 -0.02 -26.12 -13.41
N ASN A 607 0.90 -26.98 -13.85
CA ASN A 607 1.00 -28.34 -13.34
C ASN A 607 1.85 -28.36 -12.07
N CYS A 608 1.23 -28.00 -10.95
CA CYS A 608 1.84 -27.90 -9.63
C CYS A 608 1.04 -28.77 -8.65
N GLU A 609 1.57 -29.97 -8.36
CA GLU A 609 0.97 -30.90 -7.40
C GLU A 609 1.54 -30.69 -6.00
N ARG A 610 0.66 -30.58 -5.01
CA ARG A 610 0.99 -30.47 -3.57
C ARG A 610 0.06 -31.35 -2.75
N VAL A 611 0.57 -31.88 -1.64
CA VAL A 611 -0.24 -32.51 -0.61
C VAL A 611 -0.70 -31.43 0.37
N PHE A 612 -1.98 -31.47 0.69
CA PHE A 612 -2.59 -30.66 1.73
C PHE A 612 -3.09 -31.59 2.83
N LEU A 613 -2.82 -31.24 4.08
CA LEU A 613 -3.31 -31.92 5.27
C LEU A 613 -4.11 -30.91 6.10
N ILE A 614 -5.36 -31.23 6.37
CA ILE A 614 -6.25 -30.47 7.24
C ILE A 614 -6.42 -31.27 8.51
N ALA A 615 -6.14 -30.68 9.67
CA ALA A 615 -6.46 -31.30 10.95
C ALA A 615 -7.44 -30.43 11.71
N ILE A 616 -8.56 -31.01 12.14
CA ILE A 616 -9.65 -30.28 12.82
C ILE A 616 -9.81 -30.90 14.21
N ARG A 617 -9.91 -30.08 15.24
CA ARG A 617 -10.00 -30.56 16.62
C ARG A 617 -11.27 -31.39 16.80
N LYS A 618 -11.17 -32.54 17.47
CA LYS A 618 -12.25 -33.56 17.54
C LYS A 618 -13.56 -33.06 18.12
N ASP A 619 -13.51 -32.09 19.03
CA ASP A 619 -14.68 -31.43 19.63
C ASP A 619 -15.40 -30.49 18.66
N LEU A 620 -14.73 -30.01 17.61
CA LEU A 620 -15.26 -29.07 16.62
C LEU A 620 -15.58 -29.71 15.26
N ASP A 621 -14.99 -30.86 14.96
CA ASP A 621 -15.14 -31.50 13.66
C ASP A 621 -16.46 -32.26 13.51
N ASN A 622 -17.30 -31.82 12.56
CA ASN A 622 -18.56 -32.48 12.23
C ASN A 622 -18.43 -33.65 11.24
N ARG A 623 -17.21 -33.99 10.80
CA ARG A 623 -16.85 -35.07 9.86
C ARG A 623 -17.39 -34.91 8.43
N LYS A 624 -17.86 -33.73 8.05
CA LYS A 624 -18.43 -33.47 6.71
C LYS A 624 -17.45 -32.84 5.73
N PHE A 625 -16.28 -32.40 6.19
CA PHE A 625 -15.30 -31.79 5.30
C PHE A 625 -14.87 -32.75 4.18
N VAL A 626 -14.94 -32.27 2.95
CA VAL A 626 -14.42 -32.95 1.76
C VAL A 626 -13.59 -31.95 0.96
N PHE A 627 -12.40 -32.39 0.53
CA PHE A 627 -11.57 -31.59 -0.36
C PHE A 627 -12.32 -31.23 -1.66
N PRO A 628 -12.08 -30.04 -2.21
CA PRO A 628 -12.81 -29.56 -3.37
C PRO A 628 -12.64 -30.47 -4.60
N GLU A 629 -13.65 -30.44 -5.46
CA GLU A 629 -13.61 -31.09 -6.76
C GLU A 629 -12.85 -30.24 -7.78
N ALA A 630 -12.37 -30.88 -8.84
CA ALA A 630 -11.68 -30.19 -9.92
C ALA A 630 -12.64 -29.26 -10.66
N LEU A 631 -12.23 -28.01 -10.83
CA LEU A 631 -12.96 -27.01 -11.59
C LEU A 631 -12.72 -27.19 -13.10
N PRO A 632 -13.73 -26.90 -13.94
CA PRO A 632 -13.53 -26.89 -15.38
C PRO A 632 -12.51 -25.82 -15.75
N ARG A 633 -11.66 -26.16 -16.71
CA ARG A 633 -10.61 -25.26 -17.16
C ARG A 633 -11.18 -24.18 -18.09
N THR A 634 -11.30 -22.96 -17.58
CA THR A 634 -11.85 -21.81 -18.33
C THR A 634 -10.79 -20.87 -18.89
N ARG A 635 -9.57 -20.88 -18.33
CA ARG A 635 -8.48 -19.97 -18.73
C ARG A 635 -7.30 -20.68 -19.37
N THR A 636 -6.65 -19.99 -20.30
CA THR A 636 -5.46 -20.39 -21.03
C THR A 636 -4.18 -19.86 -20.37
N VAL A 637 -3.02 -20.35 -20.79
CA VAL A 637 -1.72 -19.80 -20.34
C VAL A 637 -1.62 -18.32 -20.70
N SER A 638 -2.11 -17.93 -21.88
CA SER A 638 -2.02 -16.55 -22.38
C SER A 638 -2.82 -15.55 -21.53
N ASP A 639 -3.91 -15.99 -20.89
CA ASP A 639 -4.73 -15.13 -20.01
C ASP A 639 -4.00 -14.67 -18.73
N PHE A 640 -2.85 -15.26 -18.42
CA PHE A 640 -2.01 -14.92 -17.26
C PHE A 640 -0.75 -14.14 -17.66
N LEU A 641 -0.45 -14.03 -18.97
CA LEU A 641 0.73 -13.37 -19.48
C LEU A 641 0.47 -11.87 -19.70
N GLU A 642 1.54 -11.07 -19.69
CA GLU A 642 1.50 -9.65 -20.04
C GLU A 642 1.24 -9.49 -21.54
N ASP A 643 0.47 -8.47 -21.93
CA ASP A 643 0.12 -8.25 -23.33
C ASP A 643 1.36 -8.08 -24.21
N CYS A 644 1.39 -8.79 -25.34
CA CYS A 644 2.48 -8.76 -26.31
C CYS A 644 2.08 -8.09 -27.63
N SER A 645 0.87 -7.51 -27.73
CA SER A 645 0.32 -6.95 -28.96
C SER A 645 1.25 -5.90 -29.61
N GLU A 646 1.86 -5.02 -28.81
CA GLU A 646 2.78 -3.98 -29.28
C GLU A 646 4.04 -4.53 -29.97
N LEU A 647 4.52 -5.71 -29.52
CA LEU A 647 5.70 -6.36 -30.14
C LEU A 647 5.41 -6.77 -31.59
N PHE A 648 4.16 -7.07 -31.90
CA PHE A 648 3.70 -7.47 -33.23
C PHE A 648 3.18 -6.30 -34.08
N ALA A 649 3.16 -5.08 -33.55
CA ALA A 649 2.64 -3.91 -34.26
C ALA A 649 3.55 -3.47 -35.41
N ASN A 650 4.86 -3.69 -35.28
CA ASN A 650 5.88 -3.23 -36.22
C ASN A 650 6.57 -4.38 -36.98
N THR A 651 5.95 -5.56 -37.05
CA THR A 651 6.53 -6.73 -37.72
C THR A 651 5.47 -7.61 -38.38
N ASP A 652 5.81 -8.11 -39.57
CA ASP A 652 5.01 -9.09 -40.31
C ASP A 652 5.28 -10.54 -39.87
N GLN A 653 6.18 -10.74 -38.90
CA GLN A 653 6.47 -12.06 -38.35
C GLN A 653 5.29 -12.58 -37.50
N ASN A 654 4.90 -13.83 -37.74
CA ASN A 654 3.89 -14.53 -36.95
C ASN A 654 4.46 -15.19 -35.68
N ILE A 655 5.79 -15.34 -35.61
CA ILE A 655 6.49 -15.97 -34.49
C ILE A 655 7.59 -15.02 -34.02
N LEU A 656 7.57 -14.68 -32.74
CA LEU A 656 8.63 -13.95 -32.07
C LEU A 656 9.23 -14.81 -30.95
N ILE A 657 10.53 -14.66 -30.71
CA ILE A 657 11.25 -15.35 -29.64
C ILE A 657 11.98 -14.29 -28.82
N ASP A 658 11.81 -14.36 -27.51
CA ASP A 658 12.41 -13.41 -26.56
C ASP A 658 13.94 -13.45 -26.60
N GLU A 659 14.55 -12.29 -26.85
CA GLU A 659 16.00 -12.09 -26.94
C GLU A 659 16.72 -12.31 -25.60
N SER A 660 16.00 -12.25 -24.48
CA SER A 660 16.58 -12.51 -23.15
C SER A 660 16.81 -13.99 -22.84
N ILE A 661 16.31 -14.90 -23.68
CA ILE A 661 16.51 -16.34 -23.54
C ILE A 661 18.00 -16.65 -23.77
N MET A 662 18.59 -17.47 -22.88
CA MET A 662 19.98 -17.89 -22.99
C MET A 662 20.31 -18.43 -24.39
N PRO A 663 21.42 -18.02 -25.04
CA PRO A 663 21.70 -18.36 -26.44
C PRO A 663 21.69 -19.87 -26.75
N SER A 664 22.12 -20.71 -25.80
CA SER A 664 22.08 -22.17 -25.96
C SER A 664 20.66 -22.73 -26.00
N VAL A 665 19.75 -22.16 -25.20
CA VAL A 665 18.34 -22.55 -25.12
C VAL A 665 17.57 -21.93 -26.29
N LYS A 666 17.86 -20.67 -26.62
CA LYS A 666 17.23 -19.93 -27.73
C LYS A 666 17.37 -20.70 -29.05
N ARG A 667 18.56 -21.23 -29.35
CA ARG A 667 18.79 -22.07 -30.55
C ARG A 667 17.88 -23.30 -30.60
N ASN A 668 17.58 -23.93 -29.45
CA ASN A 668 16.68 -25.07 -29.40
C ASN A 668 15.22 -24.62 -29.61
N VAL A 669 14.83 -23.48 -29.04
CA VAL A 669 13.51 -22.87 -29.23
C VAL A 669 13.29 -22.49 -30.69
N GLU A 670 14.27 -21.84 -31.33
CA GLU A 670 14.23 -21.45 -32.75
C GLU A 670 14.09 -22.69 -33.65
N ARG A 671 14.85 -23.77 -33.37
CA ARG A 671 14.77 -25.02 -34.12
C ARG A 671 13.41 -25.70 -34.01
N ASP A 672 12.81 -25.69 -32.82
CA ASP A 672 11.58 -26.44 -32.52
C ASP A 672 10.32 -25.54 -32.49
N ALA A 673 10.41 -24.26 -32.90
CA ALA A 673 9.34 -23.26 -32.75
C ALA A 673 7.99 -23.71 -33.35
N GLU A 674 7.99 -24.19 -34.59
CA GLU A 674 6.77 -24.69 -35.25
C GLU A 674 6.19 -25.91 -34.53
N LYS A 675 7.05 -26.80 -34.00
CA LYS A 675 6.61 -27.97 -33.24
C LYS A 675 6.02 -27.58 -31.88
N ILE A 676 6.56 -26.54 -31.24
CA ILE A 676 6.06 -25.99 -29.97
C ILE A 676 4.64 -25.45 -30.20
N ILE A 677 4.45 -24.65 -31.25
CA ILE A 677 3.16 -24.01 -31.58
C ILE A 677 2.11 -25.05 -31.96
N ALA A 678 2.47 -26.04 -32.78
CA ALA A 678 1.57 -27.11 -33.19
C ALA A 678 1.34 -28.17 -32.09
N SER A 679 1.97 -28.05 -30.93
CA SER A 679 1.91 -29.07 -29.90
C SER A 679 0.57 -29.08 -29.18
N ASP A 680 -0.06 -30.25 -29.13
CA ASP A 680 -1.24 -30.47 -28.30
C ASP A 680 -0.91 -30.75 -26.82
N GLN A 681 0.40 -30.82 -26.48
CA GLN A 681 0.88 -31.13 -25.15
C GLN A 681 0.67 -29.98 -24.16
N ASN A 682 0.54 -30.32 -22.88
CA ASN A 682 0.54 -29.34 -21.80
C ASN A 682 1.87 -28.60 -21.72
N ILE A 683 2.97 -29.36 -21.65
CA ILE A 683 4.34 -28.84 -21.56
C ILE A 683 5.14 -29.53 -22.67
N PHE A 684 5.66 -28.75 -23.60
CA PHE A 684 6.52 -29.25 -24.67
C PHE A 684 7.95 -29.42 -24.16
N ARG A 685 8.58 -30.55 -24.48
CA ARG A 685 9.99 -30.83 -24.15
C ARG A 685 10.82 -30.81 -25.44
N MET A 686 11.73 -29.85 -25.55
CA MET A 686 12.64 -29.75 -26.70
C MET A 686 13.68 -30.87 -26.69
N GLU A 687 14.10 -31.32 -27.87
CA GLU A 687 15.12 -32.36 -28.02
C GLU A 687 16.52 -31.80 -27.70
N CYS A 688 17.23 -32.38 -26.74
CA CYS A 688 18.59 -31.92 -26.38
C CYS A 688 19.46 -33.10 -25.94
N THR A 689 20.75 -33.05 -26.29
CA THR A 689 21.78 -34.03 -25.87
C THR A 689 22.23 -33.84 -24.41
N ALA A 690 21.92 -32.70 -23.78
CA ALA A 690 22.21 -32.42 -22.38
C ALA A 690 20.90 -32.23 -21.57
N SER A 691 20.83 -32.86 -20.39
CA SER A 691 19.66 -32.84 -19.50
C SER A 691 19.53 -31.52 -18.74
N PHE A 692 19.01 -30.46 -19.37
CA PHE A 692 18.68 -29.22 -18.66
C PHE A 692 17.17 -29.04 -18.47
N GLN A 693 16.75 -28.69 -17.25
CA GLN A 693 15.36 -28.33 -16.90
C GLN A 693 14.83 -27.13 -17.72
N HIS A 694 15.74 -26.30 -18.28
CA HIS A 694 15.45 -25.19 -19.20
C HIS A 694 14.93 -25.62 -20.60
N ASN A 695 14.96 -26.93 -20.87
CA ASN A 695 14.39 -27.68 -21.99
C ASN A 695 12.86 -27.63 -22.22
N ARG A 696 12.08 -26.87 -21.44
CA ARG A 696 10.61 -27.03 -21.36
C ARG A 696 9.87 -25.74 -21.64
N VAL A 697 8.83 -25.82 -22.47
CA VAL A 697 7.94 -24.69 -22.79
C VAL A 697 6.52 -25.02 -22.33
N GLY A 698 5.93 -24.16 -21.50
CA GLY A 698 4.51 -24.28 -21.14
C GLY A 698 3.63 -23.85 -22.31
N VAL A 699 2.87 -24.79 -22.88
CA VAL A 699 2.01 -24.57 -24.06
C VAL A 699 0.58 -24.41 -23.60
N LYS A 700 -0.10 -25.53 -23.26
CA LYS A 700 -1.40 -25.46 -22.59
C LYS A 700 -1.25 -25.34 -21.09
N CYS A 701 -0.13 -25.70 -20.48
CA CYS A 701 0.01 -25.63 -19.03
C CYS A 701 1.47 -25.31 -18.71
N VAL A 702 1.72 -24.41 -17.77
CA VAL A 702 3.09 -24.13 -17.36
C VAL A 702 3.58 -25.20 -16.38
N PRO A 703 4.88 -25.55 -16.39
CA PRO A 703 5.46 -26.42 -15.36
C PRO A 703 5.35 -25.76 -13.97
N ALA A 704 5.46 -26.56 -12.91
CA ALA A 704 5.63 -26.02 -11.56
C ALA A 704 6.82 -25.05 -11.53
N LEU A 705 6.59 -23.86 -10.97
CA LEU A 705 7.66 -22.88 -10.76
C LEU A 705 8.63 -23.41 -9.70
N CYS A 706 9.91 -23.10 -9.88
CA CYS A 706 10.98 -23.54 -8.99
C CYS A 706 11.82 -22.34 -8.58
N ALA A 707 12.08 -22.19 -7.29
CA ALA A 707 12.86 -21.09 -6.74
C ALA A 707 14.32 -21.04 -7.25
N VAL A 708 14.86 -22.17 -7.71
CA VAL A 708 16.27 -22.28 -8.14
C VAL A 708 16.44 -22.00 -9.64
N CYS A 709 15.37 -22.14 -10.43
CA CYS A 709 15.42 -21.97 -11.88
C CYS A 709 14.66 -20.72 -12.31
N SER A 710 15.37 -19.61 -12.48
CA SER A 710 14.77 -18.38 -12.99
C SER A 710 14.42 -18.52 -14.48
N GLY A 711 13.13 -18.51 -14.82
CA GLY A 711 12.68 -18.38 -16.20
C GLY A 711 12.16 -19.64 -16.87
N SER A 712 11.00 -20.09 -16.42
CA SER A 712 10.17 -21.00 -17.20
C SER A 712 9.83 -20.37 -18.55
N LEU A 713 10.01 -21.12 -19.63
CA LEU A 713 9.59 -20.67 -20.97
C LEU A 713 8.10 -20.93 -21.14
N VAL A 714 7.42 -19.99 -21.79
CA VAL A 714 5.98 -20.05 -22.06
C VAL A 714 5.69 -19.67 -23.50
N LEU A 715 4.64 -20.27 -24.06
CA LEU A 715 4.05 -19.87 -25.32
C LEU A 715 2.87 -18.95 -25.04
N GLN A 716 2.94 -17.75 -25.59
CA GLN A 716 1.82 -16.81 -25.66
C GLN A 716 1.23 -16.84 -27.07
N THR A 717 -0.09 -16.97 -27.16
CA THR A 717 -0.82 -16.92 -28.42
C THR A 717 -1.78 -15.74 -28.41
N LEU A 718 -1.66 -14.88 -29.41
CA LEU A 718 -2.53 -13.73 -29.64
C LEU A 718 -3.37 -14.00 -30.89
N SER A 719 -4.67 -14.19 -30.72
CA SER A 719 -5.58 -14.35 -31.85
C SER A 719 -5.91 -13.00 -32.48
N THR A 720 -5.58 -12.84 -33.75
CA THR A 720 -5.87 -11.63 -34.54
C THR A 720 -6.77 -11.95 -35.73
N PRO A 721 -7.46 -10.96 -36.33
CA PRO A 721 -8.26 -11.18 -37.54
C PRO A 721 -7.48 -11.76 -38.72
N ASN A 722 -6.16 -11.57 -38.74
CA ASN A 722 -5.27 -12.04 -39.82
C ASN A 722 -4.56 -13.36 -39.48
N GLY A 723 -5.00 -14.06 -38.42
CA GLY A 723 -4.41 -15.29 -37.92
C GLY A 723 -3.78 -15.14 -36.53
N ASP A 724 -3.41 -16.26 -35.95
CA ASP A 724 -2.75 -16.29 -34.63
C ASP A 724 -1.28 -15.84 -34.74
N LYS A 725 -0.85 -15.02 -33.80
CA LYS A 725 0.55 -14.62 -33.59
C LYS A 725 1.08 -15.27 -32.32
N HIS A 726 2.33 -15.73 -32.34
CA HIS A 726 2.92 -16.53 -31.28
C HIS A 726 4.21 -15.92 -30.73
N TYR A 727 4.29 -15.76 -29.41
CA TYR A 727 5.49 -15.28 -28.73
C TYR A 727 5.99 -16.32 -27.74
N ILE A 728 7.21 -16.81 -27.96
CA ILE A 728 7.87 -17.73 -27.03
C ILE A 728 8.83 -16.92 -26.16
N LYS A 729 8.53 -16.83 -24.86
CA LYS A 729 9.21 -15.93 -23.94
C LYS A 729 9.62 -16.58 -22.64
N LYS A 730 10.51 -15.91 -21.91
CA LYS A 730 10.75 -16.19 -20.50
C LYS A 730 9.63 -15.54 -19.66
N MET A 731 9.04 -16.31 -18.76
CA MET A 731 8.02 -15.81 -17.84
C MET A 731 8.62 -14.72 -16.93
N SER A 732 7.92 -13.59 -16.82
CA SER A 732 8.30 -12.47 -15.94
C SER A 732 7.97 -12.78 -14.47
N PRO A 733 8.58 -12.07 -13.50
CA PRO A 733 8.20 -12.20 -12.10
C PRO A 733 6.72 -11.84 -11.83
N LYS A 734 6.16 -10.85 -12.54
CA LYS A 734 4.75 -10.47 -12.43
C LYS A 734 3.83 -11.61 -12.87
N GLU A 735 4.14 -12.21 -14.03
CA GLU A 735 3.43 -13.38 -14.54
C GLU A 735 3.55 -14.58 -13.58
N ALA A 736 4.72 -14.79 -12.99
CA ALA A 736 4.93 -15.84 -11.99
C ALA A 736 4.02 -15.66 -10.76
N PHE A 737 3.84 -14.44 -10.26
CA PHE A 737 2.89 -14.13 -9.17
C PHE A 737 1.45 -14.49 -9.56
N ARG A 738 1.02 -14.11 -10.77
CA ARG A 738 -0.31 -14.47 -11.31
C ARG A 738 -0.52 -15.98 -11.37
N PHE A 739 0.51 -16.73 -11.80
CA PHE A 739 0.49 -18.21 -11.82
C PHE A 739 0.53 -18.85 -10.42
N MET A 740 0.77 -18.08 -9.36
CA MET A 740 0.62 -18.52 -7.97
C MET A 740 -0.70 -18.03 -7.34
N GLY A 741 -1.52 -17.28 -8.09
CA GLY A 741 -2.82 -16.77 -7.65
C GLY A 741 -2.76 -15.43 -6.91
N PHE A 742 -1.63 -14.73 -6.93
CA PHE A 742 -1.51 -13.35 -6.45
C PHE A 742 -1.96 -12.37 -7.53
N ASP A 743 -2.46 -11.21 -7.12
CA ASP A 743 -2.86 -10.16 -8.05
C ASP A 743 -1.70 -9.23 -8.45
N ASP A 744 -1.96 -8.33 -9.38
CA ASP A 744 -0.97 -7.37 -9.87
C ASP A 744 -0.56 -6.37 -8.78
N THR A 745 -1.46 -6.03 -7.85
CA THR A 745 -1.20 -5.08 -6.76
C THR A 745 -0.26 -5.69 -5.72
N ASP A 746 -0.40 -6.98 -5.44
CA ASP A 746 0.50 -7.75 -4.57
C ASP A 746 1.92 -7.78 -5.14
N TYR A 747 2.02 -8.02 -6.45
CA TYR A 747 3.30 -7.96 -7.15
C TYR A 747 3.92 -6.55 -7.06
N GLU A 748 3.13 -5.50 -7.26
CA GLU A 748 3.60 -4.11 -7.22
C GLU A 748 4.08 -3.70 -5.83
N LYS A 749 3.34 -4.08 -4.78
CA LYS A 749 3.73 -3.91 -3.37
C LYS A 749 5.06 -4.62 -3.08
N ALA A 750 5.20 -5.88 -3.50
CA ALA A 750 6.44 -6.62 -3.31
C ALA A 750 7.61 -6.02 -4.12
N ALA A 751 7.38 -5.66 -5.38
CA ALA A 751 8.40 -5.08 -6.27
C ALA A 751 8.90 -3.71 -5.81
N ALA A 752 8.11 -2.98 -5.02
CA ALA A 752 8.53 -1.72 -4.41
C ALA A 752 9.61 -1.91 -3.32
N VAL A 753 9.68 -3.09 -2.70
CA VAL A 753 10.54 -3.34 -1.53
C VAL A 753 11.64 -4.38 -1.77
N VAL A 754 11.55 -5.21 -2.81
CA VAL A 754 12.56 -6.23 -3.15
C VAL A 754 13.03 -6.18 -4.61
N CYS A 755 14.24 -6.70 -4.87
CA CYS A 755 14.79 -6.76 -6.22
C CYS A 755 14.15 -7.85 -7.10
N LYS A 756 14.16 -7.66 -8.43
CA LYS A 756 13.51 -8.55 -9.42
C LYS A 756 13.93 -10.02 -9.33
N SER A 757 15.20 -10.30 -9.02
CA SER A 757 15.70 -11.67 -8.90
C SER A 757 15.08 -12.42 -7.72
N SER A 758 14.76 -11.72 -6.63
CA SER A 758 14.15 -12.32 -5.44
C SER A 758 12.66 -12.64 -5.67
N LEU A 759 11.95 -11.80 -6.42
CA LEU A 759 10.52 -11.97 -6.71
C LEU A 759 10.20 -13.31 -7.38
N TYR A 760 10.95 -13.71 -8.41
CA TYR A 760 10.70 -15.00 -9.08
C TYR A 760 10.96 -16.19 -8.14
N LYS A 761 12.00 -16.09 -7.30
CA LYS A 761 12.33 -17.11 -6.28
C LYS A 761 11.18 -17.26 -5.28
N GLN A 762 10.62 -16.13 -4.81
CA GLN A 762 9.50 -16.09 -3.89
C GLN A 762 8.24 -16.73 -4.49
N ALA A 763 7.89 -16.39 -5.73
CA ALA A 763 6.76 -17.04 -6.43
C ALA A 763 6.97 -18.55 -6.55
N GLY A 764 8.18 -19.00 -6.92
CA GLY A 764 8.49 -20.43 -7.02
C GLY A 764 8.46 -21.21 -5.70
N ASN A 765 8.66 -20.54 -4.57
CA ASN A 765 8.53 -21.12 -3.23
C ASN A 765 7.11 -21.04 -2.65
N SER A 766 6.22 -20.25 -3.26
CA SER A 766 4.89 -20.01 -2.72
C SER A 766 3.95 -21.21 -2.94
N THR A 767 2.83 -21.19 -2.25
CA THR A 767 1.73 -22.15 -2.42
C THR A 767 0.65 -21.51 -3.31
N PRO A 768 0.04 -22.23 -4.26
CA PRO A 768 -1.00 -21.67 -5.09
C PRO A 768 -2.24 -21.22 -4.29
N VAL A 769 -2.52 -19.91 -4.29
CA VAL A 769 -3.59 -19.26 -3.52
C VAL A 769 -4.96 -19.85 -3.86
N ASN A 770 -5.23 -20.11 -5.15
CA ASN A 770 -6.53 -20.63 -5.58
C ASN A 770 -6.87 -22.01 -4.99
N VAL A 771 -5.87 -22.87 -4.80
CA VAL A 771 -6.08 -24.20 -4.21
C VAL A 771 -6.40 -24.06 -2.73
N LEU A 772 -5.63 -23.22 -2.02
CA LEU A 772 -5.88 -22.89 -0.62
C LEU A 772 -7.28 -22.30 -0.42
N TYR A 773 -7.65 -21.33 -1.24
CA TYR A 773 -8.98 -20.71 -1.21
C TYR A 773 -10.10 -21.74 -1.43
N ALA A 774 -9.95 -22.66 -2.39
CA ALA A 774 -10.95 -23.71 -2.63
C ALA A 774 -11.10 -24.68 -1.44
N ILE A 775 -9.98 -25.03 -0.78
CA ILE A 775 -9.98 -25.83 0.45
C ILE A 775 -10.71 -25.09 1.57
N LEU A 776 -10.33 -23.83 1.82
CA LEU A 776 -10.91 -23.01 2.89
C LEU A 776 -12.40 -22.74 2.65
N LYS A 777 -12.82 -22.56 1.39
CA LYS A 777 -14.23 -22.40 1.01
C LYS A 777 -15.06 -23.64 1.35
N ASN A 778 -14.59 -24.84 1.02
CA ASN A 778 -15.27 -26.08 1.42
C ASN A 778 -15.28 -26.27 2.94
N LEU A 779 -14.20 -25.89 3.62
CA LEU A 779 -14.13 -25.95 5.07
C LEU A 779 -15.14 -25.01 5.73
N PHE A 780 -15.23 -23.77 5.25
CA PHE A 780 -16.18 -22.76 5.72
C PHE A 780 -17.63 -23.20 5.46
N LYS A 781 -17.92 -23.75 4.28
CA LYS A 781 -19.26 -24.25 3.93
C LYS A 781 -19.76 -25.30 4.91
N GLU A 782 -18.90 -26.24 5.33
CA GLU A 782 -19.33 -27.27 6.27
C GLU A 782 -19.27 -26.82 7.74
N MET A 783 -18.35 -25.92 8.08
CA MET A 783 -18.03 -25.54 9.46
C MET A 783 -17.69 -24.04 9.58
N PRO A 784 -18.66 -23.13 9.38
CA PRO A 784 -18.41 -21.68 9.38
C PRO A 784 -17.96 -21.16 10.77
N TYR A 785 -18.38 -21.81 11.85
CA TYR A 785 -17.97 -21.50 13.23
C TYR A 785 -16.47 -21.66 13.50
N LEU A 786 -15.73 -22.37 12.63
CA LEU A 786 -14.26 -22.43 12.71
C LEU A 786 -13.63 -21.06 12.39
N PHE A 787 -14.33 -20.21 11.65
CA PHE A 787 -13.86 -18.92 11.15
C PHE A 787 -14.33 -17.72 11.99
N GLU A 788 -15.08 -17.96 13.07
CA GLU A 788 -15.38 -16.95 14.08
C GLU A 788 -14.12 -16.66 14.92
N ASP A 789 -13.82 -15.39 15.17
CA ASP A 789 -12.63 -14.91 15.91
C ASP A 789 -11.32 -15.56 15.41
N LEU A 790 -11.08 -15.47 14.09
CA LEU A 790 -9.95 -16.15 13.48
C LEU A 790 -8.63 -15.42 13.78
N LYS A 791 -7.74 -16.10 14.53
CA LYS A 791 -6.38 -15.68 14.86
C LYS A 791 -5.40 -16.59 14.14
N LEU A 792 -4.85 -16.10 13.05
CA LEU A 792 -4.01 -16.84 12.13
C LEU A 792 -2.54 -16.81 12.58
N GLY A 793 -1.96 -17.98 12.78
CA GLY A 793 -0.51 -18.17 12.94
C GLY A 793 0.08 -18.87 11.69
N HIS A 794 0.96 -18.19 10.96
CA HIS A 794 1.57 -18.72 9.73
C HIS A 794 3.05 -19.03 9.89
N PHE A 795 3.42 -20.30 9.85
CA PHE A 795 4.80 -20.76 10.03
C PHE A 795 5.41 -21.17 8.69
N PHE A 796 6.60 -20.66 8.38
CA PHE A 796 7.23 -20.73 7.04
C PHE A 796 6.42 -19.94 6.01
N SER A 797 6.16 -18.67 6.32
CA SER A 797 5.10 -17.90 5.65
C SER A 797 5.40 -17.51 4.21
N GLY A 798 6.67 -17.47 3.80
CA GLY A 798 7.06 -16.99 2.49
C GLY A 798 6.52 -15.59 2.23
N ILE A 799 5.75 -15.44 1.15
CA ILE A 799 5.07 -14.18 0.80
C ILE A 799 3.57 -14.15 1.19
N GLY A 800 3.12 -15.14 1.95
CA GLY A 800 1.79 -15.18 2.56
C GLY A 800 0.65 -15.57 1.61
N SER A 801 0.73 -16.77 1.03
CA SER A 801 -0.34 -17.33 0.20
C SER A 801 -1.60 -17.68 0.99
N PHE A 802 -1.45 -18.07 2.26
CA PHE A 802 -2.57 -18.38 3.14
C PHE A 802 -3.39 -17.15 3.49
N GLU A 803 -2.72 -16.04 3.83
CA GLU A 803 -3.35 -14.75 4.12
C GLU A 803 -4.19 -14.30 2.93
N LYS A 804 -3.66 -14.41 1.70
CA LYS A 804 -4.45 -14.12 0.49
C LYS A 804 -5.65 -15.04 0.30
N ALA A 805 -5.52 -16.32 0.63
CA ALA A 805 -6.64 -17.24 0.55
C ALA A 805 -7.73 -16.91 1.58
N PHE A 806 -7.35 -16.54 2.81
CA PHE A 806 -8.29 -16.08 3.84
C PHE A 806 -8.93 -14.74 3.49
N GLU A 807 -8.15 -13.75 3.05
CA GLU A 807 -8.64 -12.44 2.60
C GLU A 807 -9.72 -12.60 1.53
N LYS A 808 -9.46 -13.46 0.53
CA LYS A 808 -10.41 -13.75 -0.54
C LYS A 808 -11.68 -14.41 -0.04
N LEU A 809 -11.57 -15.42 0.83
CA LEU A 809 -12.73 -16.09 1.41
C LEU A 809 -13.56 -15.12 2.25
N ILE A 810 -12.93 -14.34 3.12
CA ILE A 810 -13.58 -13.42 4.05
C ILE A 810 -14.29 -12.30 3.31
N THR A 811 -13.64 -11.75 2.29
CA THR A 811 -14.25 -10.74 1.41
C THR A 811 -15.52 -11.28 0.75
N GLU A 812 -15.50 -12.52 0.26
CA GLU A 812 -16.64 -13.14 -0.40
C GLU A 812 -17.79 -13.43 0.57
N VAL A 813 -17.52 -14.06 1.72
CA VAL A 813 -18.58 -14.44 2.68
C VAL A 813 -19.20 -13.23 3.40
N ASN A 814 -18.47 -12.11 3.50
CA ASN A 814 -19.02 -10.85 4.03
C ASN A 814 -19.77 -10.04 2.96
N ALA A 815 -19.48 -10.24 1.67
CA ALA A 815 -20.20 -9.57 0.58
C ALA A 815 -21.58 -10.18 0.31
N GLU A 816 -21.76 -11.46 0.61
CA GLU A 816 -23.06 -12.13 0.49
C GLU A 816 -23.93 -11.78 1.70
N THR A 817 -24.97 -10.96 1.48
CA THR A 817 -25.89 -10.44 2.50
C THR A 817 -26.68 -11.51 3.26
N ASP A 818 -26.61 -12.78 2.84
CA ASP A 818 -27.21 -13.89 3.56
C ASP A 818 -26.33 -15.14 3.42
N THR A 819 -25.69 -15.56 4.51
CA THR A 819 -24.88 -16.80 4.59
C THR A 819 -25.63 -18.05 4.08
N GLN A 820 -26.96 -18.02 3.96
CA GLN A 820 -27.75 -19.10 3.37
C GLN A 820 -27.59 -19.21 1.84
N GLU A 821 -27.38 -18.11 1.10
CA GLU A 821 -27.12 -18.17 -0.35
C GLU A 821 -25.73 -18.74 -0.65
N PHE A 822 -24.70 -18.39 0.14
CA PHE A 822 -23.35 -19.00 0.05
C PHE A 822 -23.38 -20.52 0.24
N MET A 823 -24.22 -20.99 1.16
CA MET A 823 -24.37 -22.41 1.48
C MET A 823 -25.13 -23.16 0.38
N ALA A 824 -25.97 -22.46 -0.38
CA ALA A 824 -26.77 -23.00 -1.48
C ALA A 824 -26.01 -23.05 -2.82
N ALA A 825 -25.01 -22.19 -3.03
CA ALA A 825 -24.08 -22.20 -4.17
C ALA A 825 -22.90 -23.17 -3.97
#